data_AF-A0A2T6J478-F1
#
_entry.id   AF-A0A2T6J478-F1
#
_cell.length_a   1.000
_cell.length_b   1.000
_cell.length_c   1.000
_cell.angle_alpha   90.00
_cell.angle_beta   90.00
_cell.angle_gamma   90.00
#
_symmetry.space_group_name_H-M   'P 1'
#
loop_
_entity.id
_entity.type
_entity.pdbx_description
1 polymer ?
#
loop_
_entity_poly.entity_id
_entity_poly.type
_entity_poly.pdbx_seq_one_letter_code
_entity_poly.pdbx_strand_id
1 'polypeptide(L)'
;MTMAPTPVSSSSAAHNGVARGLQPRGVPKITKDVFLMSPCDPSRRPCGGRVLQLMYLLVTGITVSLSTPCPLVTPSAAFSPIPRDCTREPEQIDKALRRGVPLRSLDVSGDLRPPAYEFNPMLVLQFANLLDSVISSPTAAPSREDRTAFLRLLSEAAGCDNGASILAVAKKYKELADSLLDAVHPVLLSMYRRKLDSYRGGPHKDSQHRLALAIEGGAMRGCVTAGMAVALHHMGYADTFDAVFGSSAGSLIGAYFISRQLPYEGTQIYYDWLPFMGKKFLDLKRIGRGLGLGFLLDGDIIDFLINKLGKPLLNLDVLLKDIVQEKQPLDWDKFKANDSWQPLKVVTSGLCSQRAIVLDSKHGNIRDLPSLMACVRASMLLPGLAGPVVHLPIYPESTNLTPHYLPLITPSALPRFAPQAPCGFVSEPLADALLYEPVPFRSAIADGYDQVLVLRSRPDGKRVGRLGGIEAAVENRLARRFFAGKHKLRHVYEYMKQRQHRIRYMKDMLMLNEATNRHIKLQVAGLDGVEKEGHAFAVALDPSTAEIARISMTRKHILEGVRAGFARLYDVIVPDPQKRGRGYEEALKVFPTNLPGVTEAFTSSTSSVSSFPLVPPLFDDSSEVTTDPKELEDYVIRAAARERERRNLLANDANS
;
A
#
# COMPACT_ATOMS: atom_id res chain seq x y z
N MET A 1 -70.28 12.64 -27.56
CA MET A 1 -70.77 13.46 -26.44
C MET A 1 -69.56 14.20 -25.88
N THR A 2 -69.31 15.48 -26.18
CA THR A 2 -70.07 16.74 -25.97
C THR A 2 -69.85 17.37 -24.58
N MET A 3 -69.04 18.45 -24.59
CA MET A 3 -69.12 19.65 -23.75
C MET A 3 -68.71 19.60 -22.26
N ALA A 4 -67.92 20.62 -21.88
CA ALA A 4 -67.85 21.20 -20.54
C ALA A 4 -68.93 22.32 -20.39
N PRO A 5 -69.13 22.97 -19.24
CA PRO A 5 -68.23 24.06 -18.83
C PRO A 5 -68.09 24.28 -17.30
N THR A 6 -67.43 25.38 -16.92
CA THR A 6 -67.41 25.98 -15.56
C THR A 6 -68.62 26.89 -15.30
N PRO A 7 -68.91 27.23 -14.03
CA PRO A 7 -68.64 28.60 -13.50
C PRO A 7 -67.94 28.57 -12.10
N VAL A 8 -67.46 29.62 -11.41
CA VAL A 8 -67.18 31.08 -11.59
C VAL A 8 -67.71 31.93 -10.41
N SER A 9 -66.79 32.68 -9.77
CA SER A 9 -66.91 33.92 -8.94
C SER A 9 -67.80 34.02 -7.68
N SER A 10 -67.18 34.44 -6.56
CA SER A 10 -67.49 35.65 -5.73
C SER A 10 -66.43 35.71 -4.60
N SER A 11 -65.74 36.80 -4.24
CA SER A 11 -66.14 38.16 -3.78
C SER A 11 -66.94 38.12 -2.46
N SER A 12 -66.66 38.92 -1.42
CA SER A 12 -65.85 40.15 -1.31
C SER A 12 -65.43 40.46 0.16
N ALA A 13 -64.85 41.65 0.38
CA ALA A 13 -64.68 42.38 1.65
C ALA A 13 -63.65 41.87 2.68
N ALA A 14 -63.14 42.70 3.62
CA ALA A 14 -62.55 44.05 3.54
C ALA A 14 -62.16 44.53 4.97
N HIS A 15 -61.20 45.46 5.06
CA HIS A 15 -60.91 46.33 6.23
C HIS A 15 -60.42 45.68 7.54
N ASN A 16 -59.70 46.38 8.42
CA ASN A 16 -58.72 47.48 8.28
C ASN A 16 -57.85 47.50 9.56
N GLY A 17 -56.59 47.93 9.49
CA GLY A 17 -55.68 47.90 10.66
C GLY A 17 -54.41 48.74 10.50
N VAL A 18 -54.56 50.06 10.50
CA VAL A 18 -53.47 51.08 10.53
C VAL A 18 -53.57 51.77 11.92
N ALA A 19 -52.56 52.37 12.57
CA ALA A 19 -51.34 53.03 12.09
C ALA A 19 -50.34 53.35 13.24
N ARG A 20 -49.22 54.01 12.87
CA ARG A 20 -48.25 54.78 13.71
C ARG A 20 -47.22 53.94 14.51
N GLY A 21 -45.96 54.38 14.65
CA GLY A 21 -45.25 55.47 13.95
C GLY A 21 -43.94 55.96 14.61
N LEU A 22 -43.15 56.70 13.82
CA LEU A 22 -41.97 57.53 14.17
C LEU A 22 -40.58 56.86 14.36
N GLN A 23 -39.56 57.65 14.01
CA GLN A 23 -38.09 57.42 14.06
C GLN A 23 -37.47 58.52 15.00
N PRO A 24 -36.18 58.96 14.96
CA PRO A 24 -34.96 58.49 14.25
C PRO A 24 -33.61 58.55 15.04
N ARG A 25 -32.51 58.14 14.34
CA ARG A 25 -31.08 58.59 14.38
C ARG A 25 -30.06 57.46 14.62
N GLY A 26 -28.97 57.45 13.84
CA GLY A 26 -27.82 56.53 14.04
C GLY A 26 -27.15 56.00 12.75
N VAL A 27 -26.23 56.77 12.18
CA VAL A 27 -25.37 56.48 10.99
C VAL A 27 -23.93 56.83 11.44
N PRO A 28 -22.78 56.22 11.00
CA PRO A 28 -22.42 55.58 9.70
C PRO A 28 -21.72 54.19 9.85
N LYS A 29 -21.01 53.55 8.89
CA LYS A 29 -20.68 53.73 7.45
C LYS A 29 -20.33 52.36 6.85
N ILE A 30 -20.73 52.08 5.61
CA ILE A 30 -19.98 51.22 4.67
C ILE A 30 -19.97 51.95 3.32
N THR A 31 -18.78 52.18 2.77
CA THR A 31 -18.60 52.84 1.47
C THR A 31 -18.35 51.81 0.38
N LYS A 32 -19.16 51.87 -0.69
CA LYS A 32 -18.74 51.49 -2.04
C LYS A 32 -17.78 52.57 -2.59
N ASP A 33 -17.37 52.68 -3.85
CA ASP A 33 -17.71 52.11 -5.17
C ASP A 33 -16.48 52.41 -6.09
N VAL A 34 -16.31 52.12 -7.38
CA VAL A 34 -17.06 51.56 -8.53
C VAL A 34 -16.02 51.32 -9.68
N PHE A 35 -16.45 50.85 -10.86
CA PHE A 35 -15.76 50.89 -12.17
C PHE A 35 -14.65 49.85 -12.45
N LEU A 36 -14.40 49.46 -13.71
CA LEU A 36 -14.99 49.89 -15.01
C LEU A 36 -15.18 48.68 -15.96
N MET A 37 -16.10 48.76 -16.92
CA MET A 37 -16.31 47.74 -17.97
C MET A 37 -16.64 48.40 -19.32
N SER A 38 -16.14 47.82 -20.42
CA SER A 38 -16.35 48.27 -21.82
C SER A 38 -16.51 47.06 -22.77
N PRO A 39 -17.04 47.23 -23.99
CA PRO A 39 -18.03 46.28 -24.53
C PRO A 39 -17.58 45.26 -25.60
N CYS A 40 -18.37 44.17 -25.66
CA CYS A 40 -18.79 43.35 -26.81
C CYS A 40 -17.77 42.81 -27.86
N ASP A 41 -17.68 41.47 -27.91
CA ASP A 41 -17.33 40.67 -29.10
C ASP A 41 -18.35 39.50 -29.23
N PRO A 42 -19.17 39.42 -30.30
CA PRO A 42 -20.25 38.43 -30.45
C PRO A 42 -19.82 37.12 -31.14
N SER A 43 -18.70 36.50 -30.74
CA SER A 43 -18.08 35.38 -31.49
C SER A 43 -17.88 34.04 -30.75
N ARG A 44 -18.60 33.75 -29.65
CA ARG A 44 -18.38 32.52 -28.84
C ARG A 44 -19.56 31.53 -28.74
N ARG A 45 -19.26 30.27 -29.07
CA ARG A 45 -20.14 29.08 -28.97
C ARG A 45 -20.44 28.71 -27.48
N PRO A 46 -21.56 28.02 -27.19
CA PRO A 46 -22.06 27.87 -25.82
C PRO A 46 -21.26 26.93 -24.90
N CYS A 47 -21.04 27.40 -23.66
CA CYS A 47 -21.12 26.66 -22.40
C CYS A 47 -20.43 25.27 -22.21
N GLY A 48 -19.37 24.92 -22.94
CA GLY A 48 -18.58 23.71 -22.63
C GLY A 48 -17.73 23.78 -21.34
N GLY A 49 -17.26 24.98 -20.97
CA GLY A 49 -16.18 25.14 -19.98
C GLY A 49 -16.50 24.69 -18.54
N ARG A 50 -17.68 25.06 -18.00
CA ARG A 50 -18.03 24.77 -16.59
C ARG A 50 -18.13 23.26 -16.31
N VAL A 51 -18.56 22.45 -17.28
CA VAL A 51 -18.62 20.99 -17.11
C VAL A 51 -17.21 20.40 -17.08
N LEU A 52 -16.32 20.80 -17.99
CA LEU A 52 -14.93 20.34 -17.99
C LEU A 52 -14.17 20.73 -16.71
N GLN A 53 -14.36 21.97 -16.23
CA GLN A 53 -13.72 22.48 -15.02
C GLN A 53 -14.24 21.77 -13.75
N LEU A 54 -15.54 21.46 -13.70
CA LEU A 54 -16.12 20.65 -12.62
C LEU A 54 -15.64 19.19 -12.68
N MET A 55 -15.53 18.59 -13.87
CA MET A 55 -14.97 17.24 -14.03
C MET A 55 -13.48 17.18 -13.67
N TYR A 56 -12.71 18.24 -13.94
CA TYR A 56 -11.32 18.36 -13.50
C TYR A 56 -11.23 18.30 -11.96
N LEU A 57 -12.04 19.10 -11.25
CA LEU A 57 -12.13 19.06 -9.78
C LEU A 57 -12.57 17.69 -9.24
N LEU A 58 -13.63 17.10 -9.81
CA LEU A 58 -14.19 15.79 -9.42
C LEU A 58 -13.24 14.60 -9.64
N VAL A 59 -12.21 14.77 -10.45
CA VAL A 59 -11.22 13.72 -10.75
C VAL A 59 -9.91 13.95 -9.99
N THR A 60 -9.54 15.21 -9.75
CA THR A 60 -8.28 15.58 -9.05
C THR A 60 -8.39 15.59 -7.52
N GLY A 61 -9.60 15.69 -6.96
CA GLY A 61 -9.81 15.59 -5.50
C GLY A 61 -9.10 16.69 -4.70
N ILE A 62 -8.99 17.89 -5.27
CA ILE A 62 -8.16 18.99 -4.75
C ILE A 62 -8.68 19.48 -3.39
N THR A 63 -8.00 19.08 -2.32
CA THR A 63 -7.87 19.90 -1.13
C THR A 63 -6.90 21.04 -1.43
N VAL A 64 -7.40 22.27 -1.56
CA VAL A 64 -6.54 23.47 -1.60
C VAL A 64 -6.00 23.70 -0.18
N SER A 65 -4.87 23.08 0.14
CA SER A 65 -4.07 23.46 1.29
C SER A 65 -3.13 24.58 0.86
N LEU A 66 -3.33 25.79 1.39
CA LEU A 66 -2.38 26.88 1.18
C LEU A 66 -1.05 26.51 1.83
N SER A 67 0.03 26.50 1.05
CA SER A 67 1.35 26.06 1.49
C SER A 67 2.10 27.18 2.22
N THR A 68 2.11 27.13 3.56
CA THR A 68 3.17 27.77 4.35
C THR A 68 4.41 26.87 4.38
N PRO A 69 5.64 27.44 4.42
CA PRO A 69 6.86 26.64 4.53
C PRO A 69 6.92 25.92 5.88
N CYS A 70 7.33 24.65 5.87
CA CYS A 70 7.53 23.88 7.10
C CYS A 70 8.84 24.29 7.80
N PRO A 71 8.83 24.50 9.14
CA PRO A 71 10.07 24.45 9.93
C PRO A 71 10.56 23.00 10.05
N LEU A 72 11.84 22.80 10.40
CA LEU A 72 12.32 21.50 10.85
C LEU A 72 11.67 21.14 12.20
N VAL A 73 11.29 19.88 12.37
CA VAL A 73 10.62 19.37 13.58
C VAL A 73 11.54 18.36 14.26
N THR A 74 11.82 18.59 15.54
CA THR A 74 12.58 17.68 16.41
C THR A 74 11.68 16.57 16.96
N PRO A 75 12.24 15.42 17.40
CA PRO A 75 11.46 14.28 17.87
C PRO A 75 10.84 14.53 19.25
N SER A 76 9.63 15.10 19.27
CA SER A 76 8.71 15.04 20.42
C SER A 76 7.28 14.91 19.92
N ALA A 77 6.82 13.67 19.77
CA ALA A 77 5.49 13.34 19.26
C ALA A 77 4.43 13.48 20.37
N ALA A 78 4.11 14.71 20.75
CA ALA A 78 2.99 15.00 21.65
C ALA A 78 1.67 14.52 21.01
N PHE A 79 1.08 13.44 21.55
CA PHE A 79 -0.12 12.82 21.00
C PHE A 79 -1.30 13.80 20.95
N SER A 80 -1.72 14.17 19.74
CA SER A 80 -2.99 14.89 19.53
C SER A 80 -4.16 13.96 19.88
N PRO A 81 -5.14 14.40 20.69
CA PRO A 81 -6.24 13.54 21.13
C PRO A 81 -7.13 13.12 19.95
N ILE A 82 -7.22 11.81 19.71
CA ILE A 82 -8.02 11.22 18.63
C ILE A 82 -9.51 11.53 18.86
N PRO A 83 -10.28 11.96 17.83
CA PRO A 83 -11.70 12.25 17.96
C PRO A 83 -12.51 11.09 18.54
N ARG A 84 -13.54 11.42 19.35
CA ARG A 84 -14.39 10.44 20.05
C ARG A 84 -15.20 9.51 19.11
N ASP A 85 -15.37 9.90 17.85
CA ASP A 85 -16.21 9.20 16.87
C ASP A 85 -15.43 8.22 15.95
N CYS A 86 -14.11 8.08 16.12
CA CYS A 86 -13.31 7.14 15.32
C CYS A 86 -13.52 5.68 15.76
N THR A 87 -13.85 4.79 14.83
CA THR A 87 -13.93 3.34 15.07
C THR A 87 -12.53 2.76 15.28
N ARG A 88 -12.38 1.90 16.29
CA ARG A 88 -11.13 1.23 16.68
C ARG A 88 -11.15 -0.30 16.50
N GLU A 89 -12.34 -0.90 16.43
CA GLU A 89 -12.52 -2.36 16.32
C GLU A 89 -13.42 -2.69 15.10
N PRO A 90 -13.16 -3.78 14.35
CA PRO A 90 -13.96 -4.16 13.17
C PRO A 90 -15.48 -4.27 13.41
N GLU A 91 -15.88 -4.69 14.62
CA GLU A 91 -17.27 -4.92 15.05
C GLU A 91 -18.03 -3.60 15.20
N GLN A 92 -17.32 -2.52 15.53
CA GLN A 92 -17.88 -1.17 15.68
C GLN A 92 -18.39 -0.66 14.33
N ILE A 93 -17.71 -0.99 13.23
CA ILE A 93 -18.17 -0.66 11.86
C ILE A 93 -19.51 -1.34 11.59
N ASP A 94 -19.66 -2.64 11.85
CA ASP A 94 -20.93 -3.35 11.65
C ASP A 94 -22.03 -2.85 12.59
N LYS A 95 -21.69 -2.54 13.84
CA LYS A 95 -22.61 -1.98 14.84
C LYS A 95 -23.12 -0.60 14.42
N ALA A 96 -22.27 0.23 13.81
CA ALA A 96 -22.65 1.55 13.29
C ALA A 96 -23.47 1.45 12.00
N LEU A 97 -23.08 0.57 11.07
CA LEU A 97 -23.84 0.33 9.83
C LEU A 97 -25.24 -0.25 10.11
N ARG A 98 -25.37 -1.18 11.07
CA ARG A 98 -26.68 -1.69 11.55
C ARG A 98 -27.54 -0.60 12.22
N ARG A 99 -26.93 0.47 12.74
CA ARG A 99 -27.61 1.67 13.27
C ARG A 99 -27.91 2.73 12.20
N GLY A 100 -27.66 2.44 10.92
CA GLY A 100 -27.91 3.36 9.81
C GLY A 100 -26.88 4.48 9.66
N VAL A 101 -25.74 4.43 10.36
CA VAL A 101 -24.68 5.45 10.24
C VAL A 101 -24.10 5.41 8.81
N PRO A 102 -24.06 6.53 8.07
CA PRO A 102 -23.50 6.54 6.72
C PRO A 102 -22.01 6.20 6.71
N LEU A 103 -21.57 5.31 5.81
CA LEU A 103 -20.16 4.92 5.67
C LEU A 103 -19.21 6.12 5.44
N ARG A 104 -19.71 7.24 4.90
CA ARG A 104 -18.94 8.47 4.68
C ARG A 104 -18.61 9.27 5.95
N SER A 105 -19.25 8.93 7.07
CA SER A 105 -19.00 9.50 8.41
C SER A 105 -18.39 8.47 9.38
N LEU A 106 -17.97 7.30 8.88
CA LEU A 106 -17.18 6.34 9.65
C LEU A 106 -15.69 6.58 9.36
N ASP A 107 -14.98 7.06 10.39
CA ASP A 107 -13.53 7.25 10.38
C ASP A 107 -12.85 6.09 11.11
N VAL A 108 -11.83 5.52 10.47
CA VAL A 108 -10.91 4.54 11.06
C VAL A 108 -9.91 5.29 11.94
N SER A 109 -9.55 4.75 13.11
CA SER A 109 -8.47 5.33 13.92
C SER A 109 -7.15 5.40 13.15
N GLY A 110 -6.43 6.52 13.33
CA GLY A 110 -5.00 6.59 13.04
C GLY A 110 -4.26 6.31 14.33
N ASP A 111 -3.86 5.06 14.53
CA ASP A 111 -3.29 4.58 15.79
C ASP A 111 -2.12 3.59 15.61
N LEU A 112 -1.69 3.29 14.39
CA LEU A 112 -0.54 2.44 14.09
C LEU A 112 0.77 3.02 14.66
N ARG A 113 1.38 2.33 15.63
CA ARG A 113 2.56 2.82 16.37
C ARG A 113 3.87 2.29 15.75
N PRO A 114 4.97 3.08 15.80
CA PRO A 114 6.31 2.52 15.61
C PRO A 114 6.71 1.61 16.79
N PRO A 115 7.78 0.80 16.68
CA PRO A 115 8.25 -0.03 17.78
C PRO A 115 8.67 0.78 19.01
N ALA A 116 8.33 0.28 20.20
CA ALA A 116 8.44 1.00 21.47
C ALA A 116 9.69 0.67 22.30
N TYR A 117 10.66 -0.07 21.75
CA TYR A 117 11.89 -0.50 22.44
C TYR A 117 13.09 0.40 22.11
N GLU A 118 13.88 0.74 23.13
CA GLU A 118 15.04 1.67 23.05
C GLU A 118 16.41 0.98 23.03
N PHE A 119 16.46 -0.30 22.64
CA PHE A 119 17.67 -1.08 22.44
C PHE A 119 17.75 -1.62 21.02
N ASN A 120 18.96 -2.02 20.60
CA ASN A 120 19.23 -2.65 19.32
C ASN A 120 19.03 -4.18 19.45
N PRO A 121 17.99 -4.77 18.83
CA PRO A 121 17.69 -6.20 18.97
C PRO A 121 18.70 -7.11 18.27
N MET A 122 19.50 -6.60 17.32
CA MET A 122 20.53 -7.38 16.62
C MET A 122 21.65 -7.79 17.58
N LEU A 123 22.06 -6.87 18.46
CA LEU A 123 23.08 -7.13 19.48
C LEU A 123 22.56 -8.10 20.55
N VAL A 124 21.30 -7.95 20.97
CA VAL A 124 20.65 -8.89 21.90
C VAL A 124 20.56 -10.30 21.28
N LEU A 125 20.23 -10.41 19.98
CA LEU A 125 20.25 -11.68 19.25
C LEU A 125 21.65 -12.30 19.14
N GLN A 126 22.70 -11.51 18.94
CA GLN A 126 24.09 -12.00 18.93
C GLN A 126 24.48 -12.61 20.27
N PHE A 127 24.16 -11.92 21.38
CA PHE A 127 24.40 -12.42 22.73
C PHE A 127 23.58 -13.68 23.04
N ALA A 128 22.28 -13.69 22.69
CA ALA A 128 21.42 -14.87 22.81
C ALA A 128 21.99 -16.08 22.06
N ASN A 129 22.45 -15.90 20.83
CA ASN A 129 23.06 -16.97 20.03
C ASN A 129 24.39 -17.49 20.63
N LEU A 130 25.16 -16.65 21.33
CA LEU A 130 26.35 -17.10 22.09
C LEU A 130 25.93 -17.94 23.32
N LEU A 131 24.93 -17.47 24.09
CA LEU A 131 24.37 -18.18 25.25
C LEU A 131 23.80 -19.56 24.86
N ASP A 132 23.03 -19.61 23.77
CA ASP A 132 22.45 -20.85 23.25
C ASP A 132 23.53 -21.87 22.81
N SER A 133 24.73 -21.41 22.44
CA SER A 133 25.89 -22.30 22.17
C SER A 133 26.55 -22.90 23.43
N VAL A 134 26.17 -22.45 24.62
CA VAL A 134 26.62 -22.97 25.93
C VAL A 134 25.52 -23.75 26.64
N ILE A 135 24.27 -23.29 26.50
CA ILE A 135 23.08 -23.90 27.13
C ILE A 135 22.59 -25.13 26.34
N SER A 136 22.72 -25.12 25.01
CA SER A 136 22.21 -26.15 24.09
C SER A 136 23.33 -26.72 23.20
N SER A 137 23.06 -27.87 22.57
CA SER A 137 23.87 -28.34 21.43
C SER A 137 23.54 -27.48 20.21
N PRO A 138 24.52 -26.82 19.55
CA PRO A 138 24.23 -25.76 18.59
C PRO A 138 23.79 -26.29 17.21
N THR A 139 22.75 -25.66 16.65
CA THR A 139 22.41 -25.77 15.21
C THR A 139 23.35 -24.96 14.32
N ALA A 140 23.85 -23.84 14.83
CA ALA A 140 24.94 -23.07 14.24
C ALA A 140 25.95 -22.72 15.36
N ALA A 141 27.14 -23.33 15.33
CA ALA A 141 28.18 -23.07 16.31
C ALA A 141 28.89 -21.73 16.00
N PRO A 142 29.16 -20.87 16.99
CA PRO A 142 30.09 -19.75 16.82
C PRO A 142 31.52 -20.27 16.60
N SER A 143 32.48 -19.38 16.27
CA SER A 143 33.86 -19.81 16.05
C SER A 143 34.44 -20.44 17.31
N ARG A 144 35.44 -21.31 17.14
CA ARG A 144 36.10 -21.98 18.28
C ARG A 144 36.80 -20.98 19.21
N GLU A 145 37.17 -19.83 18.67
CA GLU A 145 37.79 -18.72 19.40
C GLU A 145 36.72 -17.91 20.14
N ASP A 146 35.62 -17.50 19.48
CA ASP A 146 34.49 -16.78 20.10
C ASP A 146 33.93 -17.58 21.29
N ARG A 147 33.73 -18.89 21.10
CA ARG A 147 33.21 -19.79 22.14
C ARG A 147 34.17 -19.90 23.32
N THR A 148 35.48 -19.84 23.08
CA THR A 148 36.50 -19.87 24.14
C THR A 148 36.58 -18.54 24.89
N ALA A 149 36.50 -17.41 24.19
CA ALA A 149 36.43 -16.08 24.80
C ALA A 149 35.15 -15.93 25.65
N PHE A 150 34.00 -16.37 25.13
CA PHE A 150 32.72 -16.29 25.82
C PHE A 150 32.65 -17.20 27.06
N LEU A 151 33.25 -18.39 27.02
CA LEU A 151 33.35 -19.26 28.20
C LEU A 151 34.23 -18.66 29.30
N ARG A 152 35.28 -17.89 28.97
CA ARG A 152 36.06 -17.14 29.98
C ARG A 152 35.23 -16.06 30.63
N LEU A 153 34.53 -15.23 29.84
CA LEU A 153 33.61 -14.20 30.32
C LEU A 153 32.56 -14.78 31.28
N LEU A 154 31.97 -15.93 30.95
CA LEU A 154 31.00 -16.59 31.84
C LEU A 154 31.65 -17.18 33.12
N SER A 155 32.91 -17.60 33.08
CA SER A 155 33.66 -18.03 34.28
C SER A 155 34.01 -16.85 35.19
N GLU A 156 34.48 -15.74 34.62
CA GLU A 156 34.74 -14.48 35.32
C GLU A 156 33.46 -13.95 36.00
N ALA A 157 32.34 -13.93 35.29
CA ALA A 157 31.03 -13.54 35.83
C ALA A 157 30.46 -14.54 36.86
N ALA A 158 30.90 -15.81 36.83
CA ALA A 158 30.58 -16.82 37.84
C ALA A 158 31.55 -16.85 39.04
N GLY A 159 32.68 -16.13 38.95
CA GLY A 159 33.76 -16.15 39.94
C GLY A 159 34.46 -17.50 40.11
N CYS A 160 34.21 -18.49 39.24
CA CYS A 160 34.79 -19.83 39.32
C CYS A 160 34.60 -20.66 38.03
N ASP A 161 35.62 -21.46 37.68
CA ASP A 161 35.62 -22.36 36.51
C ASP A 161 34.72 -23.62 36.65
N ASN A 162 33.72 -23.57 37.54
CA ASN A 162 32.76 -24.65 37.69
C ASN A 162 31.69 -24.56 36.59
N GLY A 163 31.61 -25.60 35.73
CA GLY A 163 30.62 -25.69 34.66
C GLY A 163 29.16 -25.54 35.13
N ALA A 164 28.83 -25.91 36.37
CA ALA A 164 27.50 -25.70 36.93
C ALA A 164 27.22 -24.21 37.23
N SER A 165 28.21 -23.47 37.74
CA SER A 165 28.13 -22.03 38.00
C SER A 165 28.07 -21.24 36.69
N ILE A 166 28.93 -21.59 35.72
CA ILE A 166 28.96 -21.03 34.36
C ILE A 166 27.59 -21.20 33.67
N LEU A 167 26.99 -22.39 33.75
CA LEU A 167 25.66 -22.65 33.19
C LEU A 167 24.54 -21.87 33.92
N ALA A 168 24.67 -21.63 35.22
CA ALA A 168 23.72 -20.82 35.97
C ALA A 168 23.77 -19.33 35.57
N VAL A 169 24.99 -18.78 35.36
CA VAL A 169 25.17 -17.42 34.82
C VAL A 169 24.63 -17.32 33.40
N ALA A 170 24.94 -18.29 32.54
CA ALA A 170 24.43 -18.33 31.17
C ALA A 170 22.89 -18.35 31.13
N LYS A 171 22.23 -19.15 31.97
CA LYS A 171 20.76 -19.16 32.07
C LYS A 171 20.18 -17.82 32.52
N LYS A 172 20.76 -17.20 33.54
CA LYS A 172 20.36 -15.86 34.02
C LYS A 172 20.51 -14.79 32.93
N TYR A 173 21.55 -14.87 32.10
CA TYR A 173 21.75 -13.98 30.96
C TYR A 173 20.83 -14.29 29.77
N LYS A 174 20.44 -15.56 29.59
CA LYS A 174 19.45 -15.98 28.60
C LYS A 174 18.05 -15.47 28.95
N GLU A 175 17.63 -15.60 30.21
CA GLU A 175 16.39 -14.99 30.73
C GLU A 175 16.36 -13.46 30.51
N LEU A 176 17.51 -12.79 30.70
CA LEU A 176 17.65 -11.35 30.52
C LEU A 176 17.55 -10.93 29.03
N ALA A 177 18.18 -11.69 28.14
CA ALA A 177 18.16 -11.47 26.69
C ALA A 177 16.77 -11.77 26.11
N ASP A 178 16.15 -12.90 26.48
CA ASP A 178 14.82 -13.27 25.99
C ASP A 178 13.75 -12.26 26.46
N SER A 179 13.82 -11.78 27.72
CA SER A 179 12.94 -10.72 28.25
C SER A 179 13.07 -9.37 27.52
N LEU A 180 14.19 -9.12 26.83
CA LEU A 180 14.35 -8.01 25.88
C LEU A 180 13.71 -8.37 24.53
N LEU A 181 14.02 -9.54 23.97
CA LEU A 181 13.49 -9.97 22.66
C LEU A 181 11.96 -10.09 22.64
N ASP A 182 11.31 -10.42 23.77
CA ASP A 182 9.86 -10.40 23.94
C ASP A 182 9.21 -9.02 23.70
N ALA A 183 9.96 -7.92 23.86
CA ALA A 183 9.48 -6.58 23.53
C ALA A 183 9.53 -6.27 22.01
N VAL A 184 10.17 -7.13 21.22
CA VAL A 184 10.32 -6.97 19.77
C VAL A 184 9.16 -7.71 19.08
N HIS A 185 8.49 -7.06 18.14
CA HIS A 185 7.38 -7.70 17.42
C HIS A 185 7.89 -8.94 16.64
N PRO A 186 7.24 -10.13 16.74
CA PRO A 186 7.78 -11.40 16.21
C PRO A 186 8.22 -11.37 14.74
N VAL A 187 7.49 -10.64 13.88
CA VAL A 187 7.85 -10.44 12.47
C VAL A 187 9.21 -9.74 12.31
N LEU A 188 9.48 -8.68 13.08
CA LEU A 188 10.76 -7.97 13.07
C LEU A 188 11.86 -8.85 13.68
N LEU A 189 11.57 -9.56 14.77
CA LEU A 189 12.51 -10.47 15.42
C LEU A 189 13.02 -11.55 14.45
N SER A 190 12.14 -12.12 13.63
CA SER A 190 12.52 -13.02 12.54
C SER A 190 13.34 -12.36 11.43
N MET A 191 12.96 -11.15 10.99
CA MET A 191 13.74 -10.41 9.98
C MET A 191 15.19 -10.18 10.46
N TYR A 192 15.36 -9.73 11.71
CA TYR A 192 16.66 -9.54 12.33
C TYR A 192 17.44 -10.86 12.45
N ARG A 193 16.82 -11.93 12.96
CA ARG A 193 17.47 -13.25 13.09
C ARG A 193 17.95 -13.78 11.74
N ARG A 194 17.08 -13.78 10.71
CA ARG A 194 17.41 -14.22 9.35
C ARG A 194 18.56 -13.40 8.75
N LYS A 195 18.57 -12.08 8.94
CA LYS A 195 19.68 -11.22 8.50
C LYS A 195 21.00 -11.59 9.20
N LEU A 196 20.97 -11.89 10.50
CA LEU A 196 22.15 -12.35 11.26
C LEU A 196 22.71 -13.68 10.73
N ASP A 197 21.84 -14.61 10.38
CA ASP A 197 22.22 -15.93 9.88
C ASP A 197 22.83 -15.84 8.46
N SER A 198 22.37 -14.89 7.63
CA SER A 198 22.99 -14.55 6.34
C SER A 198 24.41 -13.99 6.49
N TYR A 199 24.67 -13.08 7.45
CA TYR A 199 26.04 -12.61 7.73
C TYR A 199 26.99 -13.74 8.14
N ARG A 200 26.46 -14.84 8.70
CA ARG A 200 27.22 -16.03 9.12
C ARG A 200 27.43 -17.05 7.99
N GLY A 201 27.02 -16.74 6.75
CA GLY A 201 27.20 -17.60 5.57
C GLY A 201 26.31 -18.85 5.55
N GLY A 202 25.28 -18.91 6.41
CA GLY A 202 24.35 -20.04 6.47
C GLY A 202 23.22 -19.90 5.45
N PRO A 203 22.92 -20.91 4.61
CA PRO A 203 21.70 -20.92 3.83
C PRO A 203 20.49 -21.10 4.75
N HIS A 204 19.45 -20.29 4.55
CA HIS A 204 18.21 -20.33 5.33
C HIS A 204 17.45 -21.65 5.11
N LYS A 205 17.71 -22.66 5.95
CA LYS A 205 17.33 -24.07 5.69
C LYS A 205 16.18 -24.61 6.52
N ASP A 206 15.96 -24.10 7.72
CA ASP A 206 14.77 -24.43 8.50
C ASP A 206 14.45 -23.27 9.44
N SER A 207 13.30 -22.65 9.23
CA SER A 207 12.70 -21.73 10.19
C SER A 207 11.29 -22.17 10.50
N GLN A 208 11.08 -22.45 11.77
CA GLN A 208 9.80 -22.75 12.42
C GLN A 208 8.65 -21.78 12.05
N HIS A 209 8.99 -20.58 11.57
CA HIS A 209 8.07 -19.55 11.09
C HIS A 209 8.34 -19.20 9.62
N ARG A 210 7.28 -19.09 8.82
CA ARG A 210 7.31 -18.71 7.39
C ARG A 210 6.97 -17.23 7.23
N LEU A 211 7.93 -16.45 6.74
CA LEU A 211 7.89 -14.98 6.71
C LEU A 211 7.55 -14.46 5.29
N ALA A 212 6.43 -13.75 5.14
CA ALA A 212 5.99 -13.14 3.89
C ALA A 212 6.08 -11.61 3.90
N LEU A 213 6.28 -11.03 2.73
CA LEU A 213 6.12 -9.60 2.46
C LEU A 213 4.78 -9.34 1.74
N ALA A 214 3.88 -8.54 2.31
CA ALA A 214 2.59 -8.19 1.73
C ALA A 214 2.54 -6.71 1.31
N ILE A 215 2.36 -6.43 0.00
CA ILE A 215 2.48 -5.09 -0.57
C ILE A 215 1.11 -4.56 -1.04
N GLU A 216 0.60 -3.49 -0.41
CA GLU A 216 -0.60 -2.76 -0.86
C GLU A 216 -0.34 -2.03 -2.19
N GLY A 217 -1.27 -2.16 -3.13
CA GLY A 217 -1.32 -1.34 -4.34
C GLY A 217 -1.84 0.09 -4.10
N GLY A 218 -2.10 0.83 -5.18
CA GLY A 218 -2.63 2.19 -5.05
C GLY A 218 -2.70 3.02 -6.33
N ALA A 219 -2.59 2.41 -7.52
CA ALA A 219 -2.22 3.11 -8.75
C ALA A 219 -0.97 3.99 -8.49
N MET A 220 -0.99 5.29 -8.81
CA MET A 220 0.20 6.16 -8.63
C MET A 220 0.63 6.32 -7.16
N ARG A 221 -0.25 6.05 -6.19
CA ARG A 221 0.08 6.03 -4.75
C ARG A 221 1.01 4.85 -4.39
N GLY A 222 1.13 3.85 -5.26
CA GLY A 222 2.08 2.74 -5.12
C GLY A 222 3.55 3.18 -5.06
N CYS A 223 3.89 4.43 -5.43
CA CYS A 223 5.23 4.96 -5.22
C CYS A 223 5.67 4.92 -3.73
N VAL A 224 4.73 5.04 -2.80
CA VAL A 224 4.98 4.92 -1.35
C VAL A 224 5.45 3.50 -1.00
N THR A 225 4.71 2.47 -1.42
CA THR A 225 5.07 1.08 -1.16
C THR A 225 6.27 0.62 -1.99
N ALA A 226 6.55 1.26 -3.13
CA ALA A 226 7.79 1.09 -3.89
C ALA A 226 9.00 1.65 -3.13
N GLY A 227 8.88 2.84 -2.53
CA GLY A 227 9.91 3.40 -1.65
C GLY A 227 10.20 2.54 -0.41
N MET A 228 9.15 1.98 0.20
CA MET A 228 9.29 0.98 1.27
C MET A 228 10.04 -0.27 0.78
N ALA A 229 9.67 -0.84 -0.38
CA ALA A 229 10.34 -2.00 -0.94
C ALA A 229 11.84 -1.73 -1.24
N VAL A 230 12.18 -0.51 -1.65
CA VAL A 230 13.58 -0.07 -1.79
C VAL A 230 14.29 0.03 -0.44
N ALA A 231 13.66 0.53 0.62
CA ALA A 231 14.26 0.58 1.95
C ALA A 231 14.54 -0.83 2.52
N LEU A 232 13.69 -1.83 2.27
CA LEU A 232 13.98 -3.24 2.58
C LEU A 232 15.23 -3.74 1.86
N HIS A 233 15.35 -3.44 0.56
CA HIS A 233 16.49 -3.86 -0.25
C HIS A 233 17.79 -3.17 0.19
N HIS A 234 17.73 -1.85 0.40
CA HIS A 234 18.83 -1.01 0.87
C HIS A 234 19.40 -1.51 2.21
N MET A 235 18.55 -1.81 3.19
CA MET A 235 18.96 -2.29 4.51
C MET A 235 19.32 -3.80 4.55
N GLY A 236 19.35 -4.49 3.41
CA GLY A 236 19.75 -5.91 3.31
C GLY A 236 18.69 -6.92 3.74
N TYR A 237 17.42 -6.53 3.86
CA TYR A 237 16.33 -7.46 4.23
C TYR A 237 15.71 -8.22 3.04
N ALA A 238 16.14 -7.97 1.81
CA ALA A 238 15.51 -8.53 0.60
C ALA A 238 15.39 -10.07 0.61
N ASP A 239 16.44 -10.75 1.05
CA ASP A 239 16.51 -12.22 1.06
C ASP A 239 15.91 -12.83 2.34
N THR A 240 15.40 -12.02 3.28
CA THR A 240 14.82 -12.53 4.54
C THR A 240 13.39 -13.07 4.40
N PHE A 241 12.72 -12.88 3.25
CA PHE A 241 11.33 -13.31 3.02
C PHE A 241 11.24 -14.63 2.23
N ASP A 242 10.30 -15.50 2.59
CA ASP A 242 9.98 -16.77 1.93
C ASP A 242 8.96 -16.62 0.78
N ALA A 243 8.36 -15.44 0.61
CA ALA A 243 7.50 -15.06 -0.51
C ALA A 243 7.17 -13.56 -0.49
N VAL A 244 6.74 -13.04 -1.64
CA VAL A 244 6.23 -11.67 -1.79
C VAL A 244 4.80 -11.70 -2.34
N PHE A 245 3.83 -11.32 -1.51
CA PHE A 245 2.44 -11.12 -1.87
C PHE A 245 2.20 -9.69 -2.33
N GLY A 246 1.67 -9.49 -3.53
CA GLY A 246 1.44 -8.17 -4.10
C GLY A 246 0.03 -8.01 -4.66
N SER A 247 -0.64 -6.93 -4.27
CA SER A 247 -1.97 -6.54 -4.79
C SER A 247 -1.88 -5.30 -5.67
N SER A 248 -2.45 -5.35 -6.88
CA SER A 248 -2.48 -4.26 -7.86
C SER A 248 -1.07 -3.72 -8.15
N ALA A 249 -0.83 -2.43 -7.98
CA ALA A 249 0.50 -1.82 -8.10
C ALA A 249 1.58 -2.54 -7.25
N GLY A 250 1.18 -3.15 -6.12
CA GLY A 250 2.05 -3.96 -5.26
C GLY A 250 2.55 -5.25 -5.92
N SER A 251 1.81 -5.82 -6.89
CA SER A 251 2.25 -6.99 -7.66
C SER A 251 3.43 -6.65 -8.58
N LEU A 252 3.40 -5.46 -9.19
CA LEU A 252 4.51 -4.99 -10.04
C LEU A 252 5.73 -4.62 -9.19
N ILE A 253 5.51 -3.96 -8.03
CA ILE A 253 6.59 -3.66 -7.07
C ILE A 253 7.24 -4.97 -6.57
N GLY A 254 6.43 -5.99 -6.28
CA GLY A 254 6.91 -7.31 -5.92
C GLY A 254 7.78 -7.94 -7.02
N ALA A 255 7.40 -7.83 -8.29
CA ALA A 255 8.22 -8.35 -9.39
C ALA A 255 9.63 -7.72 -9.45
N TYR A 256 9.73 -6.38 -9.32
CA TYR A 256 11.03 -5.68 -9.27
C TYR A 256 11.82 -5.96 -7.98
N PHE A 257 11.14 -6.25 -6.88
CA PHE A 257 11.78 -6.73 -5.65
C PHE A 257 12.37 -8.13 -5.83
N ILE A 258 11.62 -9.10 -6.39
CA ILE A 258 12.10 -10.46 -6.69
C ILE A 258 13.30 -10.42 -7.66
N SER A 259 13.25 -9.64 -8.73
CA SER A 259 14.39 -9.53 -9.68
C SER A 259 15.60 -8.74 -9.12
N ARG A 260 15.50 -8.20 -7.90
CA ARG A 260 16.50 -7.32 -7.24
C ARG A 260 16.87 -6.09 -8.10
N GLN A 261 15.94 -5.62 -8.93
CA GLN A 261 16.06 -4.42 -9.76
C GLN A 261 15.59 -3.18 -8.97
N LEU A 262 16.31 -2.90 -7.90
CA LEU A 262 16.09 -1.80 -6.96
C LEU A 262 17.47 -1.16 -6.66
N PRO A 263 17.54 0.17 -6.43
CA PRO A 263 16.46 1.09 -6.10
C PRO A 263 15.69 1.66 -7.31
N TYR A 264 16.32 1.73 -8.49
CA TYR A 264 15.87 2.64 -9.54
C TYR A 264 14.76 2.07 -10.42
N GLU A 265 14.96 0.93 -11.07
CA GLU A 265 14.08 0.45 -12.15
C GLU A 265 12.62 0.35 -11.71
N GLY A 266 12.35 -0.32 -10.58
CA GLY A 266 10.99 -0.49 -10.05
C GLY A 266 10.32 0.82 -9.58
N THR A 267 11.09 1.82 -9.14
CA THR A 267 10.54 3.11 -8.68
C THR A 267 10.44 4.15 -9.78
N GLN A 268 11.38 4.14 -10.74
CA GLN A 268 11.48 5.04 -11.89
C GLN A 268 10.30 4.91 -12.85
N ILE A 269 9.65 3.74 -12.88
CA ILE A 269 8.34 3.57 -13.52
C ILE A 269 7.34 4.62 -13.01
N TYR A 270 7.26 4.81 -11.69
CA TYR A 270 6.30 5.74 -11.09
C TYR A 270 6.68 7.19 -11.31
N TYR A 271 7.93 7.60 -11.04
CA TYR A 271 8.31 9.02 -11.04
C TYR A 271 8.76 9.57 -12.40
N ASP A 272 9.26 8.73 -13.32
CA ASP A 272 9.67 9.15 -14.67
C ASP A 272 8.75 8.60 -15.77
N TRP A 273 8.70 7.28 -15.98
CA TRP A 273 8.08 6.71 -17.19
C TRP A 273 6.58 6.97 -17.31
N LEU A 274 5.82 6.80 -16.23
CA LEU A 274 4.38 7.04 -16.25
C LEU A 274 4.05 8.53 -16.48
N PRO A 275 4.65 9.50 -15.74
CA PRO A 275 4.59 10.94 -16.07
C PRO A 275 4.97 11.27 -17.52
N PHE A 276 6.06 10.70 -18.03
CA PHE A 276 6.52 10.92 -19.41
C PHE A 276 5.51 10.41 -20.46
N MET A 277 4.97 9.21 -20.28
CA MET A 277 3.94 8.67 -21.17
C MET A 277 2.61 9.43 -21.05
N GLY A 278 2.31 10.04 -19.89
CA GLY A 278 1.25 11.00 -19.70
C GLY A 278 -0.10 10.52 -20.24
N LYS A 279 -0.64 11.21 -21.25
CA LYS A 279 -1.93 10.89 -21.89
C LYS A 279 -1.97 9.57 -22.67
N LYS A 280 -0.82 8.93 -22.95
CA LYS A 280 -0.78 7.57 -23.50
C LYS A 280 -1.17 6.54 -22.43
N PHE A 281 -0.77 6.78 -21.19
CA PHE A 281 -1.08 5.95 -20.02
C PHE A 281 -2.40 6.35 -19.35
N LEU A 282 -2.62 7.63 -19.07
CA LEU A 282 -3.76 8.13 -18.32
C LEU A 282 -4.47 9.28 -19.06
N ASP A 283 -5.62 9.00 -19.66
CA ASP A 283 -6.42 9.99 -20.39
C ASP A 283 -7.77 10.24 -19.72
N LEU A 284 -7.77 11.20 -18.79
CA LEU A 284 -8.92 11.58 -17.99
C LEU A 284 -10.12 12.06 -18.82
N LYS A 285 -9.94 12.46 -20.09
CA LYS A 285 -11.05 12.84 -20.98
C LYS A 285 -12.00 11.67 -21.25
N ARG A 286 -11.52 10.42 -21.17
CA ARG A 286 -12.28 9.20 -21.49
C ARG A 286 -13.28 8.78 -20.40
N ILE A 287 -13.38 9.54 -19.30
CA ILE A 287 -14.32 9.25 -18.21
C ILE A 287 -15.79 9.40 -18.65
N GLY A 288 -16.07 10.24 -19.65
CA GLY A 288 -17.42 10.41 -20.21
C GLY A 288 -17.98 9.14 -20.83
N ARG A 289 -17.16 8.36 -21.58
CA ARG A 289 -17.50 6.99 -22.02
C ARG A 289 -17.73 6.01 -20.88
N GLY A 290 -16.97 6.12 -19.80
CA GLY A 290 -17.20 5.34 -18.58
C GLY A 290 -18.60 5.58 -18.02
N LEU A 291 -19.05 6.84 -18.00
CA LEU A 291 -20.39 7.26 -17.58
C LEU A 291 -21.48 7.08 -18.65
N GLY A 292 -21.13 6.73 -19.89
CA GLY A 292 -22.06 6.59 -21.01
C GLY A 292 -22.51 7.92 -21.64
N LEU A 293 -21.78 9.01 -21.39
CA LEU A 293 -21.95 10.31 -22.04
C LEU A 293 -20.98 10.50 -23.24
N GLY A 294 -20.31 9.43 -23.66
CA GLY A 294 -19.17 9.44 -24.58
C GLY A 294 -19.41 10.04 -25.97
N PHE A 295 -20.66 10.15 -26.41
CA PHE A 295 -21.02 10.82 -27.66
C PHE A 295 -21.01 12.36 -27.56
N LEU A 296 -21.20 12.89 -26.34
CA LEU A 296 -21.29 14.34 -26.06
C LEU A 296 -19.98 14.94 -25.54
N LEU A 297 -19.11 14.15 -24.91
CA LEU A 297 -17.95 14.65 -24.15
C LEU A 297 -16.59 14.21 -24.72
N ASP A 298 -16.49 13.00 -25.28
CA ASP A 298 -15.20 12.37 -25.56
C ASP A 298 -14.72 12.63 -27.01
N GLY A 299 -15.56 13.20 -27.88
CA GLY A 299 -15.25 13.64 -29.25
C GLY A 299 -15.02 12.54 -30.31
N ASP A 300 -14.39 11.44 -29.93
CA ASP A 300 -14.07 10.31 -30.82
C ASP A 300 -15.33 9.48 -31.17
N ILE A 301 -16.06 9.89 -32.20
CA ILE A 301 -17.18 9.11 -32.79
C ILE A 301 -16.63 7.84 -33.47
N ILE A 302 -15.45 7.92 -34.09
CA ILE A 302 -14.81 6.81 -34.81
C ILE A 302 -14.46 5.66 -33.85
N ASP A 303 -13.79 5.94 -32.72
CA ASP A 303 -13.46 4.90 -31.73
C ASP A 303 -14.71 4.33 -31.02
N PHE A 304 -15.83 5.07 -30.96
CA PHE A 304 -17.12 4.49 -30.57
C PHE A 304 -17.63 3.49 -31.62
N LEU A 305 -17.64 3.85 -32.90
CA LEU A 305 -18.07 2.94 -33.98
C LEU A 305 -17.22 1.67 -34.03
N ILE A 306 -15.89 1.80 -33.84
CA ILE A 306 -14.95 0.68 -33.93
C ILE A 306 -14.94 -0.20 -32.67
N ASN A 307 -15.00 0.35 -31.45
CA ASN A 307 -14.76 -0.44 -30.22
C ASN A 307 -15.99 -0.60 -29.31
N LYS A 308 -16.18 -1.80 -28.73
CA LYS A 308 -17.29 -2.11 -27.79
C LYS A 308 -17.11 -1.44 -26.42
N LEU A 309 -15.86 -1.31 -25.96
CA LEU A 309 -15.53 -0.59 -24.75
C LEU A 309 -15.20 0.90 -24.98
N GLY A 310 -14.60 1.21 -26.12
CA GLY A 310 -13.77 2.42 -26.33
C GLY A 310 -12.37 2.23 -25.71
N LYS A 311 -11.39 3.03 -26.14
CA LYS A 311 -10.05 3.03 -25.51
C LYS A 311 -10.15 3.28 -23.99
N PRO A 312 -9.40 2.55 -23.13
CA PRO A 312 -9.48 2.70 -21.69
C PRO A 312 -8.96 4.06 -21.21
N LEU A 313 -9.35 4.45 -20.00
CA LEU A 313 -8.86 5.67 -19.32
C LEU A 313 -7.46 5.45 -18.75
N LEU A 314 -7.23 4.26 -18.17
CA LEU A 314 -5.91 3.78 -17.73
C LEU A 314 -5.45 2.70 -18.71
N ASN A 315 -4.39 2.96 -19.46
CA ASN A 315 -3.85 2.05 -20.46
C ASN A 315 -2.75 1.16 -19.86
N LEU A 316 -3.11 -0.05 -19.45
CA LEU A 316 -2.16 -1.02 -18.91
C LEU A 316 -1.20 -1.60 -19.96
N ASP A 317 -1.45 -1.43 -21.27
CA ASP A 317 -0.49 -1.85 -22.31
C ASP A 317 0.77 -0.99 -22.25
N VAL A 318 0.61 0.34 -22.09
CA VAL A 318 1.73 1.28 -21.95
C VAL A 318 2.63 0.95 -20.76
N LEU A 319 2.05 0.49 -19.66
CA LEU A 319 2.83 0.06 -18.51
C LEU A 319 3.43 -1.34 -18.74
N LEU A 320 2.59 -2.35 -18.90
CA LEU A 320 3.00 -3.75 -18.81
C LEU A 320 3.66 -4.28 -20.10
N LYS A 321 3.51 -3.59 -21.24
CA LYS A 321 4.21 -3.91 -22.50
C LYS A 321 5.24 -2.83 -22.83
N ASP A 322 4.79 -1.63 -23.21
CA ASP A 322 5.68 -0.58 -23.76
C ASP A 322 6.80 -0.18 -22.79
N ILE A 323 6.59 -0.26 -21.46
CA ILE A 323 7.62 0.00 -20.45
C ILE A 323 8.24 -1.31 -19.96
N VAL A 324 7.48 -2.18 -19.28
CA VAL A 324 8.01 -3.33 -18.50
C VAL A 324 8.50 -4.51 -19.36
N GLN A 325 8.12 -4.60 -20.64
CA GLN A 325 8.65 -5.60 -21.57
C GLN A 325 9.58 -5.01 -22.65
N GLU A 326 9.44 -3.73 -23.00
CA GLU A 326 10.15 -3.15 -24.15
C GLU A 326 11.21 -2.07 -23.81
N LYS A 327 10.90 -1.09 -22.96
CA LYS A 327 11.78 0.09 -22.74
C LYS A 327 12.66 0.01 -21.51
N GLN A 328 12.18 -0.67 -20.47
CA GLN A 328 12.90 -0.90 -19.23
C GLN A 328 12.52 -2.30 -18.72
N PRO A 329 12.98 -3.36 -19.42
CA PRO A 329 12.51 -4.72 -19.20
C PRO A 329 12.74 -5.18 -17.76
N LEU A 330 11.77 -5.91 -17.23
CA LEU A 330 12.01 -6.75 -16.06
C LEU A 330 13.06 -7.81 -16.43
N ASP A 331 14.08 -7.95 -15.60
CA ASP A 331 15.11 -8.98 -15.72
C ASP A 331 14.49 -10.34 -15.40
N TRP A 332 14.03 -11.02 -16.46
CA TRP A 332 13.28 -12.27 -16.35
C TRP A 332 14.13 -13.41 -15.78
N ASP A 333 15.43 -13.45 -16.06
CA ASP A 333 16.28 -14.54 -15.61
C ASP A 333 16.62 -14.39 -14.12
N LYS A 334 16.89 -13.17 -13.63
CA LYS A 334 16.96 -12.89 -12.18
C LYS A 334 15.62 -13.13 -11.50
N PHE A 335 14.51 -12.67 -12.10
CA PHE A 335 13.17 -12.90 -11.56
C PHE A 335 12.91 -14.40 -11.37
N LYS A 336 13.11 -15.20 -12.43
CA LYS A 336 12.87 -16.65 -12.43
C LYS A 336 13.80 -17.41 -11.49
N ALA A 337 15.06 -16.99 -11.37
CA ALA A 337 15.99 -17.57 -10.40
C ALA A 337 15.50 -17.35 -8.96
N ASN A 338 15.06 -16.14 -8.63
CA ASN A 338 14.65 -15.81 -7.27
C ASN A 338 13.22 -16.28 -6.92
N ASP A 339 12.29 -16.25 -7.86
CA ASP A 339 10.93 -16.77 -7.71
C ASP A 339 10.89 -18.28 -7.35
N SER A 340 11.94 -19.02 -7.70
CA SER A 340 12.07 -20.45 -7.36
C SER A 340 12.17 -20.75 -5.85
N TRP A 341 12.62 -19.77 -5.05
CA TRP A 341 12.76 -19.90 -3.58
C TRP A 341 12.04 -18.79 -2.80
N GLN A 342 11.82 -17.63 -3.41
CA GLN A 342 11.02 -16.50 -2.91
C GLN A 342 9.91 -16.17 -3.93
N PRO A 343 8.85 -17.01 -4.06
CA PRO A 343 7.84 -16.85 -5.10
C PRO A 343 7.03 -15.55 -4.98
N LEU A 344 6.72 -14.95 -6.14
CA LEU A 344 5.78 -13.85 -6.27
C LEU A 344 4.33 -14.37 -6.28
N LYS A 345 3.54 -13.84 -5.36
CA LYS A 345 2.14 -14.21 -5.10
C LYS A 345 1.24 -13.05 -5.52
N VAL A 346 0.83 -13.03 -6.79
CA VAL A 346 0.03 -11.95 -7.38
C VAL A 346 -1.45 -12.11 -7.01
N VAL A 347 -1.95 -11.27 -6.10
CA VAL A 347 -3.33 -11.37 -5.60
C VAL A 347 -4.29 -10.59 -6.49
N THR A 348 -5.43 -11.17 -6.86
CA THR A 348 -6.46 -10.58 -7.75
C THR A 348 -7.87 -10.92 -7.26
N SER A 349 -8.89 -10.27 -7.80
CA SER A 349 -10.30 -10.45 -7.42
C SER A 349 -11.02 -11.41 -8.36
N GLY A 350 -11.44 -12.58 -7.86
CA GLY A 350 -12.30 -13.53 -8.56
C GLY A 350 -13.75 -13.04 -8.61
N LEU A 351 -14.26 -12.72 -9.80
CA LEU A 351 -15.56 -12.05 -9.96
C LEU A 351 -16.77 -13.00 -9.98
N CYS A 352 -16.56 -14.31 -10.14
CA CYS A 352 -17.57 -15.34 -9.92
C CYS A 352 -17.53 -15.83 -8.47
N SER A 353 -16.34 -16.18 -7.96
CA SER A 353 -16.15 -16.73 -6.60
C SER A 353 -16.22 -15.68 -5.48
N GLN A 354 -16.14 -14.40 -5.80
CA GLN A 354 -16.22 -13.26 -4.86
C GLN A 354 -15.15 -13.26 -3.75
N ARG A 355 -13.99 -13.84 -4.03
CA ARG A 355 -12.84 -13.94 -3.12
C ARG A 355 -11.54 -13.43 -3.77
N ALA A 356 -10.51 -13.34 -2.95
CA ALA A 356 -9.14 -13.23 -3.44
C ALA A 356 -8.74 -14.54 -4.15
N ILE A 357 -7.97 -14.39 -5.22
CA ILE A 357 -7.27 -15.46 -5.94
C ILE A 357 -5.79 -15.08 -5.95
N VAL A 358 -4.92 -16.05 -5.65
CA VAL A 358 -3.46 -15.88 -5.70
C VAL A 358 -2.95 -16.53 -6.97
N LEU A 359 -2.14 -15.81 -7.76
CA LEU A 359 -1.53 -16.29 -8.99
C LEU A 359 -0.01 -16.35 -8.77
N ASP A 360 0.58 -17.52 -9.01
CA ASP A 360 2.01 -17.78 -8.81
C ASP A 360 2.55 -18.80 -9.82
N SER A 361 3.87 -19.02 -9.80
CA SER A 361 4.57 -20.04 -10.58
C SER A 361 4.28 -21.47 -10.11
N LYS A 362 4.20 -21.68 -8.79
CA LYS A 362 3.93 -23.00 -8.16
C LYS A 362 2.67 -23.67 -8.73
N HIS A 363 1.59 -22.91 -8.92
CA HIS A 363 0.34 -23.40 -9.49
C HIS A 363 0.22 -23.09 -10.99
N GLY A 364 1.34 -22.97 -11.71
CA GLY A 364 1.39 -22.90 -13.17
C GLY A 364 0.86 -21.61 -13.83
N ASN A 365 0.57 -20.56 -13.05
CA ASN A 365 0.02 -19.31 -13.60
C ASN A 365 1.11 -18.47 -14.27
N ILE A 366 2.29 -18.40 -13.64
CA ILE A 366 3.47 -17.67 -14.09
C ILE A 366 4.49 -18.67 -14.64
N ARG A 367 4.83 -18.56 -15.94
CA ARG A 367 5.77 -19.46 -16.64
C ARG A 367 6.83 -18.71 -17.45
N ASP A 368 6.49 -17.49 -17.86
CA ASP A 368 7.26 -16.59 -18.71
C ASP A 368 6.90 -15.12 -18.38
N LEU A 369 7.67 -14.15 -18.88
CA LEU A 369 7.40 -12.72 -18.66
C LEU A 369 6.01 -12.27 -19.16
N PRO A 370 5.49 -12.73 -20.34
CA PRO A 370 4.12 -12.42 -20.76
C PRO A 370 3.03 -12.92 -19.80
N SER A 371 3.15 -14.12 -19.23
CA SER A 371 2.19 -14.67 -18.26
C SER A 371 2.29 -14.01 -16.89
N LEU A 372 3.50 -13.65 -16.44
CA LEU A 372 3.68 -12.74 -15.30
C LEU A 372 2.92 -11.42 -15.53
N MET A 373 3.12 -10.78 -16.69
CA MET A 373 2.44 -9.53 -17.04
C MET A 373 0.93 -9.69 -17.21
N ALA A 374 0.43 -10.87 -17.59
CA ALA A 374 -1.00 -11.17 -17.61
C ALA A 374 -1.58 -11.29 -16.18
N CYS A 375 -0.86 -11.93 -15.26
CA CYS A 375 -1.24 -12.02 -13.84
C CYS A 375 -1.24 -10.63 -13.18
N VAL A 376 -0.18 -9.84 -13.38
CA VAL A 376 -0.08 -8.45 -12.89
C VAL A 376 -1.19 -7.59 -13.50
N ARG A 377 -1.53 -7.77 -14.78
CA ARG A 377 -2.68 -7.09 -15.42
C ARG A 377 -4.00 -7.43 -14.73
N ALA A 378 -4.27 -8.70 -14.43
CA ALA A 378 -5.46 -9.11 -13.71
C ALA A 378 -5.56 -8.42 -12.33
N SER A 379 -4.43 -8.34 -11.63
CA SER A 379 -4.32 -7.68 -10.33
C SER A 379 -4.46 -6.15 -10.38
N MET A 380 -4.06 -5.50 -11.49
CA MET A 380 -4.10 -4.04 -11.68
C MET A 380 -5.35 -3.52 -12.40
N LEU A 381 -6.30 -4.37 -12.79
CA LEU A 381 -7.40 -3.97 -13.66
C LEU A 381 -8.52 -3.22 -12.91
N LEU A 382 -8.32 -1.92 -12.70
CA LEU A 382 -9.32 -1.01 -12.11
C LEU A 382 -10.66 -1.09 -12.88
N PRO A 383 -11.75 -1.59 -12.26
CA PRO A 383 -13.00 -1.85 -12.95
C PRO A 383 -13.60 -0.63 -13.66
N GLY A 384 -13.85 -0.75 -14.97
CA GLY A 384 -14.39 0.32 -15.78
C GLY A 384 -13.42 1.45 -16.14
N LEU A 385 -12.17 1.41 -15.67
CA LEU A 385 -11.12 2.40 -15.97
C LEU A 385 -9.99 1.80 -16.81
N ALA A 386 -9.54 0.58 -16.47
CA ALA A 386 -8.34 -0.06 -17.00
C ALA A 386 -8.59 -1.06 -18.16
N GLY A 387 -9.79 -1.05 -18.74
CA GLY A 387 -10.22 -1.99 -19.78
C GLY A 387 -11.26 -3.01 -19.28
N PRO A 388 -11.46 -4.12 -20.00
CA PRO A 388 -12.35 -5.22 -19.62
C PRO A 388 -11.67 -6.20 -18.65
N VAL A 389 -12.47 -6.98 -17.91
CA VAL A 389 -11.98 -8.07 -17.05
C VAL A 389 -11.01 -9.01 -17.78
N VAL A 390 -10.03 -9.56 -17.04
CA VAL A 390 -9.06 -10.52 -17.58
C VAL A 390 -9.61 -11.93 -17.49
N HIS A 391 -9.32 -12.75 -18.50
CA HIS A 391 -9.33 -14.20 -18.42
C HIS A 391 -7.89 -14.67 -18.61
N LEU A 392 -7.40 -15.54 -17.74
CA LEU A 392 -6.09 -16.18 -17.89
C LEU A 392 -6.26 -17.56 -18.51
N PRO A 393 -5.47 -17.95 -19.53
CA PRO A 393 -5.47 -19.31 -20.05
C PRO A 393 -5.08 -20.31 -18.96
N ILE A 394 -5.80 -21.44 -18.92
CA ILE A 394 -5.56 -22.55 -17.99
C ILE A 394 -4.83 -23.67 -18.71
N TYR A 395 -3.83 -24.22 -18.04
CA TYR A 395 -2.94 -25.28 -18.51
C TYR A 395 -3.06 -26.51 -17.58
N PRO A 396 -2.56 -27.70 -17.96
CA PRO A 396 -2.60 -28.89 -17.09
C PRO A 396 -1.99 -28.68 -15.70
N GLU A 397 -0.98 -27.82 -15.58
CA GLU A 397 -0.33 -27.42 -14.33
C GLU A 397 -1.11 -26.38 -13.50
N SER A 398 -2.17 -25.78 -14.05
CA SER A 398 -2.96 -24.71 -13.41
C SER A 398 -3.89 -25.24 -12.32
N THR A 399 -3.34 -25.50 -11.14
CA THR A 399 -3.99 -26.25 -10.05
C THR A 399 -4.85 -25.41 -9.09
N ASN A 400 -4.74 -24.07 -9.10
CA ASN A 400 -5.47 -23.19 -8.17
C ASN A 400 -6.56 -22.31 -8.84
N LEU A 401 -6.83 -22.52 -10.13
CA LEU A 401 -7.88 -21.84 -10.89
C LEU A 401 -8.99 -22.81 -11.31
N THR A 402 -10.24 -22.42 -11.07
CA THR A 402 -11.40 -23.17 -11.59
C THR A 402 -11.50 -22.99 -13.11
N PRO A 403 -11.58 -24.08 -13.90
CA PRO A 403 -11.68 -23.98 -15.35
C PRO A 403 -13.09 -23.59 -15.82
N HIS A 404 -13.16 -22.53 -16.63
CA HIS A 404 -14.37 -22.11 -17.32
C HIS A 404 -14.12 -22.10 -18.83
N TYR A 405 -15.04 -22.67 -19.62
CA TYR A 405 -14.99 -22.57 -21.08
C TYR A 405 -15.59 -21.23 -21.52
N LEU A 406 -14.73 -20.23 -21.77
CA LEU A 406 -15.11 -18.84 -22.04
C LEU A 406 -14.24 -18.26 -23.18
N PRO A 407 -14.63 -17.11 -23.75
CA PRO A 407 -13.82 -16.41 -24.76
C PRO A 407 -12.43 -16.03 -24.21
N LEU A 408 -11.36 -16.48 -24.90
CA LEU A 408 -9.96 -16.23 -24.53
C LEU A 408 -9.65 -14.72 -24.36
N ILE A 409 -10.31 -13.90 -25.19
CA ILE A 409 -10.35 -12.46 -25.07
C ILE A 409 -11.80 -12.07 -24.77
N THR A 410 -12.03 -11.26 -23.74
CA THR A 410 -13.38 -10.83 -23.36
C THR A 410 -14.13 -10.19 -24.54
N PRO A 411 -15.41 -10.54 -24.80
CA PRO A 411 -16.14 -10.01 -25.97
C PRO A 411 -16.31 -8.49 -26.02
N SER A 412 -16.03 -7.79 -24.91
CA SER A 412 -16.02 -6.33 -24.80
C SER A 412 -14.67 -5.68 -25.14
N ALA A 413 -13.55 -6.43 -25.15
CA ALA A 413 -12.26 -5.97 -25.66
C ALA A 413 -12.23 -5.91 -27.20
N LEU A 414 -13.01 -6.79 -27.84
CA LEU A 414 -13.09 -6.91 -29.28
C LEU A 414 -13.66 -5.64 -29.96
N PRO A 415 -13.29 -5.40 -31.23
CA PRO A 415 -14.00 -4.47 -32.10
C PRO A 415 -15.50 -4.79 -32.18
N ARG A 416 -16.31 -3.76 -32.48
CA ARG A 416 -17.78 -3.78 -32.51
C ARG A 416 -18.33 -4.87 -33.43
N PHE A 417 -17.70 -5.04 -34.58
CA PHE A 417 -18.11 -5.97 -35.64
C PHE A 417 -17.13 -7.14 -35.83
N ALA A 418 -16.18 -7.34 -34.91
CA ALA A 418 -15.35 -8.54 -34.93
C ALA A 418 -16.20 -9.79 -34.64
N PRO A 419 -15.83 -10.96 -35.22
CA PRO A 419 -16.42 -12.24 -34.86
C PRO A 419 -16.25 -12.53 -33.36
N GLN A 420 -16.97 -13.54 -32.84
CA GLN A 420 -16.76 -13.97 -31.45
C GLN A 420 -15.31 -14.41 -31.26
N ALA A 421 -14.70 -14.05 -30.13
CA ALA A 421 -13.36 -14.51 -29.82
C ALA A 421 -13.36 -16.05 -29.69
N PRO A 422 -12.26 -16.73 -30.09
CA PRO A 422 -12.10 -18.15 -29.82
C PRO A 422 -12.29 -18.42 -28.32
N CYS A 423 -13.03 -19.48 -28.01
CA CYS A 423 -13.24 -19.93 -26.64
C CYS A 423 -12.24 -21.02 -26.26
N GLY A 424 -11.87 -21.07 -24.99
CA GLY A 424 -10.97 -22.07 -24.43
C GLY A 424 -11.16 -22.17 -22.92
N PHE A 425 -10.40 -23.06 -22.28
CA PHE A 425 -10.38 -23.16 -20.83
C PHE A 425 -9.56 -22.01 -20.24
N VAL A 426 -10.23 -21.18 -19.45
CA VAL A 426 -9.67 -19.99 -18.83
C VAL A 426 -10.18 -19.83 -17.40
N SER A 427 -9.51 -18.96 -16.64
CA SER A 427 -9.95 -18.52 -15.32
C SER A 427 -11.38 -17.94 -15.35
N GLU A 428 -12.01 -17.92 -14.18
CA GLU A 428 -13.12 -17.00 -13.94
C GLU A 428 -12.71 -15.55 -14.28
N PRO A 429 -13.65 -14.62 -14.51
CA PRO A 429 -13.29 -13.25 -14.86
C PRO A 429 -12.57 -12.58 -13.68
N LEU A 430 -11.41 -11.98 -13.94
CA LEU A 430 -10.54 -11.36 -12.93
C LEU A 430 -10.51 -9.84 -13.06
N ALA A 431 -10.35 -9.14 -11.93
CA ALA A 431 -10.09 -7.70 -11.90
C ALA A 431 -9.28 -7.30 -10.65
N ASP A 432 -9.02 -5.99 -10.49
CA ASP A 432 -8.11 -5.47 -9.46
C ASP A 432 -8.44 -5.98 -8.04
N ALA A 433 -7.39 -6.30 -7.28
CA ALA A 433 -7.45 -6.82 -5.91
C ALA A 433 -8.31 -5.97 -4.95
N LEU A 434 -8.54 -4.68 -5.26
CA LEU A 434 -9.31 -3.71 -4.47
C LEU A 434 -10.73 -4.15 -4.06
N LEU A 435 -11.33 -5.14 -4.71
CA LEU A 435 -12.68 -5.60 -4.37
C LEU A 435 -12.69 -6.50 -3.14
N TYR A 436 -11.72 -7.41 -3.02
CA TYR A 436 -11.73 -8.47 -2.02
C TYR A 436 -10.48 -8.52 -1.14
N GLU A 437 -9.30 -8.10 -1.61
CA GLU A 437 -8.06 -8.04 -0.83
C GLU A 437 -7.00 -7.05 -1.39
N PRO A 438 -7.21 -5.72 -1.22
CA PRO A 438 -6.22 -4.69 -1.57
C PRO A 438 -4.89 -4.78 -0.80
N VAL A 439 -4.88 -5.40 0.38
CA VAL A 439 -3.70 -5.60 1.24
C VAL A 439 -3.55 -7.10 1.48
N PRO A 440 -2.56 -7.79 0.88
CA PRO A 440 -2.62 -9.25 0.71
C PRO A 440 -2.16 -10.08 1.94
N PHE A 441 -2.46 -9.61 3.15
CA PHE A 441 -2.02 -10.26 4.39
C PHE A 441 -2.83 -11.51 4.75
N ARG A 442 -4.12 -11.58 4.36
CA ARG A 442 -4.93 -12.80 4.58
C ARG A 442 -4.51 -13.90 3.63
N SER A 443 -4.29 -13.55 2.37
CA SER A 443 -3.77 -14.46 1.36
C SER A 443 -2.43 -15.07 1.78
N ALA A 444 -1.56 -14.31 2.47
CA ALA A 444 -0.33 -14.83 3.08
C ALA A 444 -0.60 -15.83 4.22
N ILE A 445 -1.40 -15.46 5.23
CA ILE A 445 -1.70 -16.36 6.37
C ILE A 445 -2.46 -17.62 5.91
N ALA A 446 -3.37 -17.49 4.94
CA ALA A 446 -4.12 -18.59 4.33
C ALA A 446 -3.25 -19.58 3.54
N ASP A 447 -2.14 -19.12 2.93
CA ASP A 447 -1.10 -19.93 2.28
C ASP A 447 -0.02 -20.39 3.29
N GLY A 448 -0.28 -20.24 4.59
CA GLY A 448 0.52 -20.78 5.69
C GLY A 448 1.78 -19.98 6.04
N TYR A 449 1.80 -18.67 5.78
CA TYR A 449 2.85 -17.77 6.25
C TYR A 449 2.39 -17.13 7.57
N ASP A 450 2.91 -17.64 8.69
CA ASP A 450 2.52 -17.24 10.06
C ASP A 450 3.18 -15.93 10.53
N GLN A 451 4.04 -15.34 9.71
CA GLN A 451 4.62 -14.02 9.93
C GLN A 451 4.54 -13.19 8.65
N VAL A 452 4.01 -11.96 8.73
CA VAL A 452 3.79 -11.10 7.57
C VAL A 452 4.21 -9.65 7.86
N LEU A 453 5.15 -9.12 7.07
CA LEU A 453 5.40 -7.67 7.00
C LEU A 453 4.45 -7.05 5.97
N VAL A 454 3.70 -6.02 6.35
CA VAL A 454 2.62 -5.44 5.53
C VAL A 454 2.90 -3.97 5.17
N LEU A 455 3.22 -3.70 3.91
CA LEU A 455 3.51 -2.37 3.39
C LEU A 455 2.21 -1.68 2.91
N ARG A 456 1.85 -0.54 3.52
CA ARG A 456 0.62 0.22 3.20
C ARG A 456 0.94 1.50 2.43
N SER A 457 0.21 1.73 1.34
CA SER A 457 0.38 2.92 0.47
C SER A 457 -0.47 4.11 0.91
N ARG A 458 -1.51 3.88 1.74
CA ARG A 458 -2.30 4.93 2.38
C ARG A 458 -1.69 5.28 3.76
N PRO A 459 -1.49 6.57 4.08
CA PRO A 459 -1.16 6.99 5.45
C PRO A 459 -2.27 6.58 6.44
N ASP A 460 -1.90 6.30 7.68
CA ASP A 460 -2.84 5.77 8.67
C ASP A 460 -3.93 6.79 9.07
N GLY A 461 -5.09 6.31 9.53
CA GLY A 461 -6.25 7.16 9.88
C GLY A 461 -6.89 7.97 8.73
N LYS A 462 -6.37 7.92 7.49
CA LYS A 462 -6.94 8.69 6.36
C LYS A 462 -8.29 8.12 5.91
N ARG A 463 -9.32 8.98 5.92
CA ARG A 463 -10.74 8.64 5.63
C ARG A 463 -10.94 7.82 4.35
N VAL A 464 -11.33 6.56 4.50
CA VAL A 464 -11.64 5.63 3.40
C VAL A 464 -13.02 5.93 2.75
N GLY A 465 -14.00 6.32 3.57
CA GLY A 465 -15.40 6.46 3.18
C GLY A 465 -15.79 7.73 2.42
N ARG A 466 -14.85 8.65 2.16
CA ARG A 466 -15.09 10.06 1.77
C ARG A 466 -16.00 10.33 0.55
N LEU A 467 -16.27 9.35 -0.31
CA LEU A 467 -17.08 9.52 -1.53
C LEU A 467 -18.55 9.83 -1.21
N GLY A 468 -18.92 11.10 -1.40
CA GLY A 468 -20.29 11.61 -1.34
C GLY A 468 -20.77 12.18 -2.68
N GLY A 469 -22.05 12.54 -2.74
CA GLY A 469 -22.64 13.31 -3.84
C GLY A 469 -22.32 12.78 -5.24
N ILE A 470 -21.77 13.67 -6.08
CA ILE A 470 -21.53 13.42 -7.51
C ILE A 470 -20.50 12.31 -7.72
N GLU A 471 -19.40 12.28 -6.95
CA GLU A 471 -18.36 11.25 -7.10
C GLU A 471 -18.92 9.84 -6.85
N ALA A 472 -19.75 9.70 -5.80
CA ALA A 472 -20.40 8.43 -5.48
C ALA A 472 -21.42 8.01 -6.56
N ALA A 473 -22.10 8.96 -7.20
CA ALA A 473 -22.96 8.68 -8.34
C ALA A 473 -22.16 8.27 -9.60
N VAL A 474 -20.99 8.90 -9.82
CA VAL A 474 -20.04 8.58 -10.90
C VAL A 474 -19.50 7.16 -10.74
N GLU A 475 -18.99 6.80 -9.57
CA GLU A 475 -18.47 5.46 -9.27
C GLU A 475 -19.55 4.38 -9.38
N ASN A 476 -20.76 4.63 -8.85
CA ASN A 476 -21.89 3.71 -8.98
C ASN A 476 -22.34 3.52 -10.44
N ARG A 477 -22.29 4.58 -11.26
CA ARG A 477 -22.67 4.54 -12.69
C ARG A 477 -21.62 3.82 -13.54
N LEU A 478 -20.34 4.03 -13.25
CA LEU A 478 -19.21 3.27 -13.79
C LEU A 478 -19.38 1.77 -13.46
N ALA A 479 -19.52 1.42 -12.19
CA ALA A 479 -19.67 0.04 -11.73
C ALA A 479 -20.90 -0.65 -12.34
N ARG A 480 -22.06 0.03 -12.39
CA ARG A 480 -23.28 -0.49 -13.03
C ARG A 480 -23.07 -0.80 -14.51
N ARG A 481 -22.44 0.12 -15.25
CA ARG A 481 -22.18 -0.02 -16.69
C ARG A 481 -21.13 -1.06 -17.00
N PHE A 482 -20.12 -1.22 -16.13
CA PHE A 482 -19.09 -2.25 -16.24
C PHE A 482 -19.62 -3.63 -15.87
N PHE A 483 -19.92 -3.87 -14.60
CA PHE A 483 -20.29 -5.18 -14.07
C PHE A 483 -21.66 -5.64 -14.57
N ALA A 484 -22.75 -4.99 -14.12
CA ALA A 484 -24.11 -5.42 -14.49
C ALA A 484 -24.44 -5.22 -15.98
N GLY A 485 -23.89 -4.18 -16.60
CA GLY A 485 -24.14 -3.81 -18.00
C GLY A 485 -23.35 -4.65 -19.01
N LYS A 486 -22.02 -4.46 -19.05
CA LYS A 486 -21.13 -5.10 -20.04
C LYS A 486 -20.80 -6.55 -19.69
N HIS A 487 -20.42 -6.83 -18.44
CA HIS A 487 -19.94 -8.17 -18.02
C HIS A 487 -21.01 -9.08 -17.38
N LYS A 488 -22.25 -8.59 -17.22
CA LYS A 488 -23.42 -9.27 -16.61
C LYS A 488 -23.28 -9.68 -15.12
N LEU A 489 -22.17 -9.35 -14.47
CA LEU A 489 -21.84 -9.61 -13.07
C LEU A 489 -22.68 -8.74 -12.10
N ARG A 490 -24.00 -8.99 -12.01
CA ARG A 490 -24.93 -8.18 -11.20
C ARG A 490 -24.60 -8.22 -9.70
N HIS A 491 -24.14 -9.34 -9.18
CA HIS A 491 -23.74 -9.52 -7.78
C HIS A 491 -22.54 -8.64 -7.40
N VAL A 492 -21.49 -8.59 -8.22
CA VAL A 492 -20.33 -7.71 -7.98
C VAL A 492 -20.74 -6.23 -8.03
N TYR A 493 -21.66 -5.85 -8.92
CA TYR A 493 -22.22 -4.50 -8.92
C TYR A 493 -22.93 -4.17 -7.60
N GLU A 494 -23.77 -5.05 -7.08
CA GLU A 494 -24.47 -4.85 -5.81
C GLU A 494 -23.47 -4.80 -4.62
N TYR A 495 -22.45 -5.65 -4.59
CA TYR A 495 -21.34 -5.59 -3.63
C TYR A 495 -20.59 -4.24 -3.66
N MET A 496 -20.32 -3.69 -4.85
CA MET A 496 -19.72 -2.35 -4.98
C MET A 496 -20.66 -1.21 -4.57
N LYS A 497 -21.94 -1.30 -4.94
CA LYS A 497 -23.01 -0.33 -4.62
C LYS A 497 -23.27 -0.25 -3.12
N GLN A 498 -23.24 -1.40 -2.43
CA GLN A 498 -23.27 -1.52 -0.96
C GLN A 498 -21.95 -1.11 -0.29
N ARG A 499 -20.90 -0.77 -1.07
CA ARG A 499 -19.58 -0.34 -0.60
C ARG A 499 -18.78 -1.39 0.20
N GLN A 500 -19.11 -2.67 0.05
CA GLN A 500 -18.53 -3.76 0.85
C GLN A 500 -16.99 -3.84 0.75
N HIS A 501 -16.43 -3.59 -0.44
CA HIS A 501 -14.97 -3.46 -0.64
C HIS A 501 -14.29 -2.40 0.26
N ARG A 502 -14.98 -1.28 0.56
CA ARG A 502 -14.48 -0.23 1.47
C ARG A 502 -14.67 -0.61 2.93
N ILE A 503 -15.80 -1.24 3.25
CA ILE A 503 -16.09 -1.76 4.59
C ILE A 503 -15.03 -2.80 4.97
N ARG A 504 -14.70 -3.73 4.05
CA ARG A 504 -13.60 -4.69 4.21
C ARG A 504 -12.28 -3.97 4.43
N TYR A 505 -11.84 -3.10 3.50
CA TYR A 505 -10.57 -2.36 3.67
C TYR A 505 -10.49 -1.58 5.00
N MET A 506 -11.60 -1.02 5.50
CA MET A 506 -11.61 -0.34 6.80
C MET A 506 -11.38 -1.32 7.97
N LYS A 507 -11.99 -2.51 7.94
CA LYS A 507 -11.69 -3.58 8.90
C LYS A 507 -10.25 -4.08 8.78
N ASP A 508 -9.74 -4.21 7.54
CA ASP A 508 -8.36 -4.62 7.26
C ASP A 508 -7.36 -3.67 7.93
N MET A 509 -7.59 -2.35 7.90
CA MET A 509 -6.74 -1.38 8.60
C MET A 509 -6.80 -1.54 10.12
N LEU A 510 -7.99 -1.76 10.71
CA LEU A 510 -8.13 -1.95 12.16
C LEU A 510 -7.45 -3.24 12.65
N MET A 511 -7.68 -4.36 11.95
CA MET A 511 -7.02 -5.64 12.25
C MET A 511 -5.49 -5.52 12.18
N LEU A 512 -4.96 -4.81 11.18
CA LEU A 512 -3.52 -4.59 11.03
C LEU A 512 -2.94 -3.62 12.07
N ASN A 513 -3.66 -2.55 12.41
CA ASN A 513 -3.26 -1.65 13.50
C ASN A 513 -3.20 -2.41 14.83
N GLU A 514 -4.23 -3.22 15.14
CA GLU A 514 -4.29 -3.97 16.38
C GLU A 514 -3.23 -5.07 16.47
N ALA A 515 -3.03 -5.86 15.41
CA ALA A 515 -1.96 -6.87 15.34
C ALA A 515 -0.59 -6.26 15.59
N THR A 516 -0.28 -5.15 14.91
CA THR A 516 0.98 -4.42 15.06
C THR A 516 1.15 -3.87 16.48
N ASN A 517 0.10 -3.23 17.03
CA ASN A 517 0.15 -2.52 18.31
C ASN A 517 0.10 -3.43 19.55
N ARG A 518 -0.51 -4.62 19.44
CA ARG A 518 -0.72 -5.57 20.56
C ARG A 518 0.03 -6.90 20.40
N HIS A 519 0.82 -7.05 19.32
CA HIS A 519 1.53 -8.28 18.94
C HIS A 519 0.60 -9.51 18.73
N ILE A 520 -0.73 -9.30 18.61
CA ILE A 520 -1.70 -10.41 18.49
C ILE A 520 -1.59 -11.12 17.15
N LYS A 521 -1.95 -12.41 17.14
CA LYS A 521 -2.14 -13.18 15.90
C LYS A 521 -3.49 -12.83 15.27
N LEU A 522 -3.51 -12.78 13.94
CA LEU A 522 -4.73 -12.69 13.15
C LEU A 522 -5.14 -14.09 12.70
N GLN A 523 -6.39 -14.45 12.95
CA GLN A 523 -7.01 -15.68 12.48
C GLN A 523 -7.61 -15.47 11.08
N VAL A 524 -7.31 -16.39 10.16
CA VAL A 524 -7.73 -16.33 8.75
C VAL A 524 -8.11 -17.71 8.26
N ALA A 525 -9.31 -17.85 7.68
CA ALA A 525 -9.73 -19.09 7.03
C ALA A 525 -8.86 -19.38 5.79
N GLY A 526 -8.23 -20.56 5.77
CA GLY A 526 -7.44 -21.07 4.66
C GLY A 526 -8.30 -21.50 3.46
N LEU A 527 -7.66 -21.68 2.30
CA LEU A 527 -8.32 -22.16 1.07
C LEU A 527 -8.78 -23.63 1.17
N ASP A 528 -8.19 -24.37 2.12
CA ASP A 528 -8.54 -25.71 2.57
C ASP A 528 -9.72 -25.73 3.57
N GLY A 529 -10.23 -24.57 3.98
CA GLY A 529 -11.25 -24.43 5.01
C GLY A 529 -10.73 -24.55 6.44
N VAL A 530 -9.42 -24.72 6.63
CA VAL A 530 -8.78 -24.78 7.95
C VAL A 530 -8.38 -23.36 8.38
N GLU A 531 -8.74 -22.95 9.58
CA GLU A 531 -8.29 -21.65 10.11
C GLU A 531 -6.79 -21.67 10.43
N LYS A 532 -6.11 -20.58 10.06
CA LYS A 532 -4.67 -20.40 10.21
C LYS A 532 -4.40 -19.09 10.94
N GLU A 533 -3.36 -19.07 11.75
CA GLU A 533 -2.97 -17.91 12.53
C GLU A 533 -1.64 -17.33 12.05
N GLY A 534 -1.48 -16.01 12.10
CA GLY A 534 -0.19 -15.38 11.88
C GLY A 534 -0.06 -13.98 12.48
N HIS A 535 1.16 -13.58 12.82
CA HIS A 535 1.47 -12.22 13.24
C HIS A 535 1.62 -11.32 12.01
N ALA A 536 0.95 -10.17 12.01
CA ALA A 536 1.05 -9.18 10.93
C ALA A 536 1.58 -7.85 11.46
N PHE A 537 2.73 -7.41 10.96
CA PHE A 537 3.34 -6.12 11.29
C PHE A 537 3.13 -5.13 10.14
N ALA A 538 2.35 -4.09 10.36
CA ALA A 538 2.00 -3.13 9.31
C ALA A 538 2.83 -1.85 9.38
N VAL A 539 3.22 -1.33 8.22
CA VAL A 539 3.94 -0.06 8.09
C VAL A 539 3.18 0.85 7.14
N ALA A 540 2.80 2.03 7.65
CA ALA A 540 2.10 3.09 6.92
C ALA A 540 2.72 4.45 7.23
N LEU A 541 2.54 5.40 6.31
CA LEU A 541 2.85 6.83 6.53
C LEU A 541 2.01 7.39 7.69
N ASP A 542 2.54 8.42 8.35
CA ASP A 542 1.92 9.05 9.52
C ASP A 542 0.56 9.72 9.19
N PRO A 543 -0.43 9.73 10.11
CA PRO A 543 -1.73 10.38 9.89
C PRO A 543 -1.68 11.87 9.53
N SER A 544 -0.59 12.59 9.79
CA SER A 544 -0.37 13.96 9.29
C SER A 544 -0.07 14.00 7.78
N THR A 545 0.71 13.04 7.26
CA THR A 545 1.29 13.06 5.90
C THR A 545 0.22 13.18 4.81
N ALA A 546 0.45 13.96 3.76
CA ALA A 546 -0.50 14.10 2.65
C ALA A 546 -0.65 12.76 1.88
N GLU A 547 -1.89 12.36 1.56
CA GLU A 547 -2.11 11.15 0.75
C GLU A 547 -1.78 11.45 -0.72
N ILE A 548 -0.79 10.75 -1.30
CA ILE A 548 -0.48 10.85 -2.72
C ILE A 548 -1.70 10.43 -3.55
N ALA A 549 -2.19 11.33 -4.41
CA ALA A 549 -3.36 11.07 -5.24
C ALA A 549 -3.11 9.89 -6.20
N ARG A 550 -4.09 8.99 -6.30
CA ARG A 550 -4.04 7.77 -7.13
C ARG A 550 -3.80 8.03 -8.63
N ILE A 551 -4.00 9.26 -9.08
CA ILE A 551 -3.80 9.74 -10.45
C ILE A 551 -2.69 10.82 -10.57
N SER A 552 -1.83 10.96 -9.56
CA SER A 552 -0.73 11.93 -9.59
C SER A 552 0.23 11.61 -10.74
N MET A 553 0.39 12.54 -11.68
CA MET A 553 1.35 12.44 -12.80
C MET A 553 2.51 13.43 -12.67
N THR A 554 2.70 14.03 -11.49
CA THR A 554 3.73 15.05 -11.23
C THR A 554 4.97 14.40 -10.62
N ARG A 555 6.05 14.26 -11.40
CA ARG A 555 7.36 13.70 -10.98
C ARG A 555 7.73 14.03 -9.53
N LYS A 556 7.76 15.33 -9.19
CA LYS A 556 8.13 15.83 -7.85
C LYS A 556 7.28 15.19 -6.74
N HIS A 557 5.96 15.19 -6.85
CA HIS A 557 5.07 14.61 -5.83
C HIS A 557 5.18 13.08 -5.74
N ILE A 558 5.49 12.41 -6.85
CA ILE A 558 5.61 10.96 -6.89
C ILE A 558 6.93 10.52 -6.24
N LEU A 559 8.05 11.17 -6.61
CA LEU A 559 9.37 10.96 -6.02
C LEU A 559 9.38 11.30 -4.53
N GLU A 560 8.65 12.34 -4.11
CA GLU A 560 8.45 12.65 -2.69
C GLU A 560 7.70 11.53 -1.96
N GLY A 561 6.70 10.92 -2.61
CA GLY A 561 6.04 9.71 -2.10
C GLY A 561 6.99 8.51 -1.95
N VAL A 562 7.95 8.34 -2.87
CA VAL A 562 9.01 7.32 -2.75
C VAL A 562 9.89 7.61 -1.53
N ARG A 563 10.38 8.84 -1.36
CA ARG A 563 11.21 9.22 -0.19
C ARG A 563 10.47 9.04 1.13
N ALA A 564 9.22 9.49 1.22
CA ALA A 564 8.41 9.34 2.43
C ALA A 564 8.17 7.86 2.76
N GLY A 565 7.91 7.02 1.74
CA GLY A 565 7.77 5.57 1.90
C GLY A 565 9.06 4.89 2.38
N PHE A 566 10.19 5.22 1.77
CA PHE A 566 11.52 4.75 2.19
C PHE A 566 11.79 5.13 3.65
N ALA A 567 11.67 6.43 3.96
CA ALA A 567 11.97 6.98 5.27
C ALA A 567 11.13 6.32 6.37
N ARG A 568 9.82 6.21 6.16
CA ARG A 568 8.92 5.62 7.14
C ARG A 568 9.19 4.14 7.40
N LEU A 569 9.65 3.38 6.40
CA LEU A 569 10.08 2.00 6.67
C LEU A 569 11.39 1.96 7.44
N TYR A 570 12.38 2.74 7.00
CA TYR A 570 13.68 2.84 7.66
C TYR A 570 13.52 3.15 9.16
N ASP A 571 12.78 4.21 9.50
CA ASP A 571 12.55 4.65 10.88
C ASP A 571 11.76 3.65 11.74
N VAL A 572 11.12 2.66 11.13
CA VAL A 572 10.32 1.61 11.79
C VAL A 572 11.08 0.29 11.89
N ILE A 573 11.98 -0.03 10.94
CA ILE A 573 12.66 -1.33 10.88
C ILE A 573 14.14 -1.24 11.28
N VAL A 574 14.79 -0.08 11.19
CA VAL A 574 16.21 0.05 11.57
C VAL A 574 16.41 -0.38 13.03
N PRO A 575 17.25 -1.39 13.29
CA PRO A 575 17.31 -2.04 14.60
C PRO A 575 17.93 -1.09 15.63
N ASP A 576 19.00 -0.39 15.25
CA ASP A 576 19.66 0.66 16.03
C ASP A 576 18.72 1.84 16.32
N PRO A 577 18.34 2.10 17.59
CA PRO A 577 17.49 3.21 17.96
C PRO A 577 18.08 4.59 17.60
N GLN A 578 19.41 4.73 17.53
CA GLN A 578 20.07 6.01 17.24
C GLN A 578 19.96 6.42 15.76
N LYS A 579 19.69 5.45 14.87
CA LYS A 579 19.46 5.69 13.44
C LYS A 579 17.99 6.06 13.14
N ARG A 580 17.04 5.77 14.04
CA ARG A 580 15.61 6.09 13.85
C ARG A 580 15.38 7.61 13.79
N GLY A 581 14.50 8.02 12.88
CA GLY A 581 14.22 9.43 12.56
C GLY A 581 15.10 10.00 11.43
N ARG A 582 16.14 9.27 10.99
CA ARG A 582 17.03 9.68 9.88
C ARG A 582 16.66 9.07 8.53
N GLY A 583 15.57 8.30 8.45
CA GLY A 583 15.17 7.61 7.22
C GLY A 583 14.97 8.53 6.02
N TYR A 584 14.65 9.82 6.22
CA TYR A 584 14.55 10.78 5.12
C TYR A 584 15.93 11.32 4.66
N GLU A 585 16.91 11.41 5.56
CA GLU A 585 18.31 11.69 5.21
C GLU A 585 18.88 10.53 4.39
N GLU A 586 18.60 9.29 4.80
CA GLU A 586 18.97 8.08 4.07
C GLU A 586 18.27 7.99 2.70
N ALA A 587 16.97 8.30 2.64
CA ALA A 587 16.21 8.36 1.38
C ALA A 587 16.79 9.37 0.39
N LEU A 588 17.40 10.47 0.87
CA LEU A 588 18.07 11.46 0.02
C LEU A 588 19.43 10.99 -0.52
N LYS A 589 20.10 10.03 0.12
CA LYS A 589 21.30 9.38 -0.44
C LYS A 589 20.95 8.55 -1.68
N VAL A 590 19.84 7.80 -1.60
CA VAL A 590 19.35 6.91 -2.68
C VAL A 590 18.61 7.70 -3.76
N PHE A 591 17.78 8.67 -3.37
CA PHE A 591 16.94 9.48 -4.27
C PHE A 591 17.22 10.99 -4.09
N PRO A 592 18.41 11.49 -4.48
CA PRO A 592 18.80 12.88 -4.23
C PRO A 592 17.88 13.90 -4.89
N THR A 593 17.89 15.14 -4.39
CA THR A 593 16.99 16.21 -4.86
C THR A 593 17.18 16.55 -6.35
N ASN A 594 18.40 16.39 -6.85
CA ASN A 594 18.82 16.60 -8.25
C ASN A 594 18.87 15.30 -9.08
N LEU A 595 18.24 14.20 -8.63
CA LEU A 595 18.17 12.93 -9.39
C LEU A 595 17.62 13.19 -10.81
N PRO A 596 18.41 12.98 -11.89
CA PRO A 596 17.97 13.28 -13.25
C PRO A 596 16.79 12.39 -13.68
N GLY A 597 16.03 12.86 -14.67
CA GLY A 597 14.93 12.11 -15.27
C GLY A 597 15.34 11.29 -16.49
N VAL A 598 14.65 10.16 -16.73
CA VAL A 598 14.76 9.37 -17.98
C VAL A 598 14.80 10.27 -19.24
N THR A 599 13.98 11.31 -19.28
CA THR A 599 13.89 12.26 -20.40
C THR A 599 15.19 13.01 -20.67
N GLU A 600 15.94 13.36 -19.63
CA GLU A 600 17.16 14.18 -19.76
C GLU A 600 18.29 13.34 -20.36
N ALA A 601 18.44 12.11 -19.86
CA ALA A 601 19.41 11.13 -20.35
C ALA A 601 19.19 10.74 -21.83
N PHE A 602 17.93 10.69 -22.31
CA PHE A 602 17.65 10.46 -23.73
C PHE A 602 17.85 11.70 -24.64
N THR A 603 17.99 12.90 -24.08
CA THR A 603 18.22 14.13 -24.87
C THR A 603 19.70 14.53 -25.02
N SER A 604 20.58 14.06 -24.13
CA SER A 604 22.01 14.43 -24.13
C SER A 604 22.86 13.53 -25.03
N SER A 605 22.69 13.62 -26.35
CA SER A 605 23.47 12.83 -27.33
C SER A 605 24.89 13.38 -27.61
N THR A 606 25.31 14.46 -26.96
CA THR A 606 26.54 15.21 -27.27
C THR A 606 27.39 15.59 -26.04
N SER A 607 27.16 14.95 -24.90
CA SER A 607 28.05 15.04 -23.72
C SER A 607 28.36 13.65 -23.18
N SER A 608 29.60 13.42 -22.76
CA SER A 608 29.99 12.19 -22.07
C SER A 608 29.09 11.99 -20.84
N VAL A 609 28.46 10.81 -20.74
CA VAL A 609 27.53 10.50 -19.64
C VAL A 609 28.33 10.33 -18.35
N SER A 610 28.53 11.46 -17.66
CA SER A 610 29.26 11.53 -16.40
C SER A 610 28.44 10.90 -15.28
N SER A 611 28.55 9.57 -15.18
CA SER A 611 28.15 8.75 -14.03
C SER A 611 26.80 9.14 -13.38
N PHE A 612 25.73 8.52 -13.87
CA PHE A 612 24.72 8.03 -12.91
C PHE A 612 25.44 7.29 -11.77
N PRO A 613 24.92 7.30 -10.52
CA PRO A 613 25.34 6.36 -9.50
C PRO A 613 24.94 4.94 -9.92
N LEU A 614 25.79 4.32 -10.76
CA LEU A 614 25.69 2.93 -11.24
C LEU A 614 25.73 1.92 -10.08
N VAL A 615 26.26 2.34 -8.94
CA VAL A 615 26.17 1.64 -7.67
C VAL A 615 25.36 2.55 -6.73
N PRO A 616 24.21 2.10 -6.21
CA PRO A 616 23.51 2.76 -5.11
C PRO A 616 24.44 2.92 -3.89
N PRO A 617 24.24 3.93 -3.02
CA PRO A 617 25.02 4.02 -1.80
C PRO A 617 24.82 2.75 -0.96
N LEU A 618 25.91 2.14 -0.50
CA LEU A 618 25.84 1.04 0.46
C LEU A 618 25.21 1.54 1.77
N PHE A 619 24.35 0.71 2.37
CA PHE A 619 23.84 0.95 3.71
C PHE A 619 24.94 0.72 4.75
N ASP A 620 25.03 1.61 5.73
CA ASP A 620 25.91 1.43 6.89
C ASP A 620 25.22 0.55 7.95
N ASP A 621 25.62 -0.73 7.98
CA ASP A 621 25.20 -1.75 8.93
C ASP A 621 26.20 -1.96 10.08
N SER A 622 27.26 -1.14 10.17
CA SER A 622 28.35 -1.33 11.16
C SER A 622 27.91 -1.30 12.62
N SER A 623 26.79 -0.63 12.94
CA SER A 623 26.19 -0.62 14.30
C SER A 623 25.22 -1.77 14.57
N GLU A 624 25.04 -2.71 13.62
CA GLU A 624 24.17 -3.87 13.79
C GLU A 624 24.92 -5.11 14.32
N VAL A 625 26.26 -5.16 14.23
CA VAL A 625 27.08 -6.34 14.60
C VAL A 625 28.33 -5.93 15.40
N THR A 626 28.66 -6.68 16.46
CA THR A 626 30.00 -6.65 17.10
C THR A 626 30.49 -8.08 17.35
N THR A 627 31.81 -8.29 17.36
CA THR A 627 32.45 -9.57 17.64
C THR A 627 32.95 -9.71 19.08
N ASP A 628 32.94 -8.65 19.89
CA ASP A 628 33.36 -8.72 21.29
C ASP A 628 32.22 -9.25 22.20
N PRO A 629 32.36 -10.44 22.82
CA PRO A 629 31.34 -10.94 23.75
C PRO A 629 31.17 -10.07 25.00
N LYS A 630 32.20 -9.29 25.38
CA LYS A 630 32.14 -8.39 26.53
C LYS A 630 31.28 -7.17 26.24
N GLU A 631 31.44 -6.53 25.08
CA GLU A 631 30.55 -5.45 24.64
C GLU A 631 29.09 -5.89 24.63
N LEU A 632 28.81 -7.12 24.16
CA LEU A 632 27.47 -7.70 24.12
C LEU A 632 26.86 -7.93 25.51
N GLU A 633 27.62 -8.49 26.46
CA GLU A 633 27.17 -8.65 27.86
C GLU A 633 26.81 -7.29 28.48
N ASP A 634 27.75 -6.35 28.40
CA ASP A 634 27.64 -4.99 28.91
C ASP A 634 26.44 -4.25 28.28
N TYR A 635 26.21 -4.45 26.97
CA TYR A 635 25.07 -3.89 26.25
C TYR A 635 23.73 -4.46 26.74
N VAL A 636 23.62 -5.79 26.85
CA VAL A 636 22.38 -6.47 27.27
C VAL A 636 22.01 -6.12 28.71
N ILE A 637 22.98 -6.03 29.61
CA ILE A 637 22.75 -5.59 31.00
C ILE A 637 22.21 -4.15 31.03
N ARG A 638 22.81 -3.22 30.29
CA ARG A 638 22.34 -1.82 30.20
C ARG A 638 20.96 -1.70 29.54
N ALA A 639 20.70 -2.47 28.48
CA ALA A 639 19.42 -2.49 27.79
C ALA A 639 18.30 -3.00 28.69
N ALA A 640 18.52 -4.10 29.42
CA ALA A 640 17.52 -4.67 30.33
C ALA A 640 17.23 -3.79 31.55
N ALA A 641 18.21 -3.02 32.03
CA ALA A 641 17.99 -2.02 33.08
C ALA A 641 17.03 -0.91 32.59
N ARG A 642 17.30 -0.32 31.42
CA ARG A 642 16.45 0.73 30.81
C ARG A 642 15.05 0.22 30.46
N GLU A 643 14.95 -0.97 29.87
CA GLU A 643 13.66 -1.56 29.51
C GLU A 643 12.81 -1.87 30.77
N ARG A 644 13.43 -2.26 31.88
CA ARG A 644 12.75 -2.42 33.17
C ARG A 644 12.25 -1.08 33.73
N GLU A 645 13.08 -0.04 33.68
CA GLU A 645 12.70 1.32 34.08
C GLU A 645 11.52 1.84 33.25
N ARG A 646 11.59 1.69 31.92
CA ARG A 646 10.51 2.05 30.97
C ARG A 646 9.20 1.30 31.26
N ARG A 647 9.27 -0.01 31.55
CA ARG A 647 8.10 -0.83 31.95
C ARG A 647 7.50 -0.35 33.28
N ASN A 648 8.34 0.00 34.26
CA ASN A 648 7.88 0.52 35.55
C ASN A 648 7.18 1.89 35.43
N LEU A 649 7.73 2.80 34.62
CA LEU A 649 7.11 4.11 34.34
C LEU A 649 5.73 3.94 33.70
N LEU A 650 5.62 3.12 32.65
CA LEU A 650 4.33 2.83 32.00
C LEU A 650 3.33 2.13 32.92
N ALA A 651 3.78 1.30 33.87
CA ALA A 651 2.92 0.69 34.87
C ALA A 651 2.41 1.71 35.90
N ASN A 652 3.19 2.74 36.24
CA ASN A 652 2.74 3.82 37.12
C ASN A 652 1.74 4.74 36.40
N ASP A 653 2.05 5.17 35.17
CA ASP A 653 1.17 6.01 34.33
C ASP A 653 -0.18 5.32 33.99
N ALA A 654 -0.22 3.99 34.02
CA ALA A 654 -1.46 3.22 33.81
C ALA A 654 -2.31 3.04 35.09
N ASN A 655 -1.77 3.40 36.26
CA ASN A 655 -2.44 3.32 37.57
C ASN A 655 -2.87 4.70 38.11
N SER A 656 -2.59 5.78 37.38
CA SER A 656 -2.94 7.18 37.71
C SER A 656 -4.11 7.73 36.89
#